data_AF-A0A9N6YYQ5-F1
#
_entry.id   AF-A0A9N6YYQ5-F1
#
_cell.length_a   1.000
_cell.length_b   1.000
_cell.length_c   1.000
_cell.angle_alpha   90.00
_cell.angle_beta   90.00
_cell.angle_gamma   90.00
#
_symmetry.space_group_name_H-M   'P 1'
#
loop_
_entity.id
_entity.type
_entity.pdbx_description
1 polymer ?
#
loop_
_entity_poly.entity_id
_entity_poly.type
_entity_poly.pdbx_seq_one_letter_code
_entity_poly.pdbx_strand_id
1 'polypeptide(L)'
;MDPDQASSWDEYQRSLESKQNETLFSLLPGPLKTAVYGDLVTEIAHADERRTNAEQRFKELKQQTRSLTSNLEESLRACRHRGEPLPEEARNAVPDIRDSRAQIGGLLEEHTRFLTAAEQSTLRELQADLDDHVAYLQSKKQFDAGVTEVRDNLTTLETDVDAACDGSSILSADAEEDLLKRITQTQQLLAPVKPDSSETPLTEPDFQTIGNIADRLDSLRSQVEEYNSAYVSDRYETVYRKAVRLYKDLQEDVAASQEQGDPLPEPGPELLDRVGAMLQSITELRGPQAEAVLTSEQVENLDSVQSGLQSYHKFINSKHTFDSQIDDLEAQVTEIDSDVTDPETRESYLTTLEKDALTSSIEEITTAILSFDKQVSLELLAEREITRLNKLKRRVSRLEDRIETVNEQFVERKREQYADLFSGFGEENLALNSEQELAVYRNDIHNQVIAGAGTGKTFSLSCRVKYLVKEGVSEDDILTLTFTRKAADEMGERLDEMFDITGVETSTLHSFGNRTLNEVDPTLVQIEDQSRLREVSRFIRALRANDAEFESHYEAFLDIYAEENLSDESDTRKDFVESIRYSSGTTLRGEEVESRFDEEQDVHTSIADWLFKHELDYRYRQYAAWAGNPNNEAYIPDFTLPSLDLYIEYIPSEATRQRKRWYEQCPTADEISTIFEGTDKTYLVIDGDEVAPNQVTRYLADQLSARGIDSASPLSGAELRDAVYEHNILTREIESHFADFVKKAKTNQQNPRDHLEALDRERDPELYHFSHAATRVLEVYNDRYEEYNAYDFVDMIVMATAAIESGEAGEMARFKHVMVDEFQDLNLVQIEFIQALLTQHEDARLFAVGDDWQSIYGFKGARPDYFIDFEEHFPHDTKTELETNYRCPPSVVQAGNTLIQNNDAKTSKTVRANKSLETTPQVHLVPGSTEFQYKQNAVTRLVKLVTNSIRRNPDRDPSDIMVLARNEEGSPFIRDVSRELQKRDIELGAGSGVEVTTAHQSKGKEAEHVIIANAAGDMSDGFPPTEGDRNLTTLVEMNTGSHLDEERRLFYVALTRAEERLDIQSRAGQQSPFLGEIQDHVAVESAGADWTADRETVTVTVADEREAEPYWETRQVGEVTIDKEYSVNFAIADDATEQPLLDDGAEYRLEDVKIGEYNGQPQLQIDSETTVTARSASQHR
;
A
#
# COMPACT_ATOMS: atom_id res chain seq x y z
N MET A 1 41.73 146.85 41.60
CA MET A 1 40.72 145.78 41.40
C MET A 1 39.54 146.10 42.31
N ASP A 2 38.31 145.80 41.91
CA ASP A 2 37.12 146.05 42.75
C ASP A 2 36.93 144.87 43.72
N PRO A 3 36.79 145.06 45.05
CA PRO A 3 36.76 143.96 46.01
C PRO A 3 35.59 142.97 45.81
N ASP A 4 34.44 143.41 45.29
CA ASP A 4 33.24 142.56 45.17
C ASP A 4 33.29 141.51 44.04
N GLN A 5 34.35 141.51 43.21
CA GLN A 5 34.52 140.53 42.13
C GLN A 5 35.54 139.42 42.42
N ALA A 6 36.08 139.33 43.64
CA ALA A 6 37.07 138.32 43.98
C ALA A 6 36.46 136.90 44.10
N SER A 7 36.98 135.95 43.32
CA SER A 7 36.52 134.56 43.26
C SER A 7 37.20 133.62 44.26
N SER A 8 38.27 134.12 44.88
CA SER A 8 39.08 133.42 45.88
C SER A 8 39.64 134.42 46.90
N TRP A 9 40.10 133.89 48.03
CA TRP A 9 40.72 134.71 49.06
C TRP A 9 41.95 135.48 48.55
N ASP A 10 42.77 134.83 47.73
CA ASP A 10 44.02 135.40 47.19
C ASP A 10 43.79 136.65 46.33
N GLU A 11 42.67 136.69 45.60
CA GLU A 11 42.29 137.86 44.80
C GLU A 11 41.74 138.99 45.67
N TYR A 12 40.97 138.64 46.70
CA TYR A 12 40.34 139.59 47.60
C TYR A 12 41.39 140.36 48.42
N GLN A 13 42.39 139.64 48.94
CA GLN A 13 43.46 140.24 49.76
C GLN A 13 44.32 141.26 48.99
N ARG A 14 44.75 140.95 47.76
CA ARG A 14 45.57 141.88 46.95
C ARG A 14 44.84 143.18 46.63
N SER A 15 43.53 143.11 46.43
CA SER A 15 42.69 144.28 46.18
C SER A 15 42.73 145.26 47.36
N LEU A 16 42.67 144.73 48.59
CA LEU A 16 42.72 145.52 49.82
C LEU A 16 44.11 146.14 50.06
N GLU A 17 45.19 145.37 49.86
CA GLU A 17 46.57 145.84 50.02
C GLU A 17 46.93 146.98 49.04
N SER A 18 46.43 146.92 47.81
CA SER A 18 46.63 147.99 46.82
C SER A 18 46.03 149.32 47.28
N LYS A 19 44.85 149.31 47.91
CA LYS A 19 44.20 150.53 48.40
C LYS A 19 44.95 151.14 49.60
N GLN A 20 45.64 150.33 50.41
CA GLN A 20 46.42 150.82 51.55
C GLN A 20 47.69 151.60 51.16
N ASN A 21 48.28 151.31 50.01
CA ASN A 21 49.59 151.85 49.62
C ASN A 21 49.54 153.21 48.87
N GLU A 22 48.36 153.83 48.66
CA GLU A 22 48.27 155.14 48.00
C GLU A 22 48.99 156.24 48.82
N THR A 23 49.85 157.05 48.16
CA THR A 23 50.89 157.91 48.76
C THR A 23 50.38 158.81 49.89
N LEU A 24 49.15 159.31 49.77
CA LEU A 24 48.48 160.14 50.79
C LEU A 24 48.07 159.36 52.04
N PHE A 25 47.63 158.10 51.91
CA PHE A 25 47.30 157.25 53.06
C PHE A 25 48.55 157.01 53.91
N SER A 26 49.69 156.64 53.30
CA SER A 26 50.93 156.32 54.04
C SER A 26 51.51 157.48 54.85
N LEU A 27 51.36 158.73 54.38
CA LEU A 27 51.97 159.94 54.96
C LEU A 27 51.15 160.60 56.09
N LEU A 28 49.89 160.21 56.28
CA LEU A 28 49.02 160.80 57.30
C LEU A 28 49.14 160.05 58.66
N PRO A 29 49.34 160.77 59.79
CA PRO A 29 49.31 160.15 61.11
C PRO A 29 47.89 159.69 61.50
N GLY A 30 47.82 158.69 62.40
CA GLY A 30 46.63 157.88 62.69
C GLY A 30 45.26 158.60 62.84
N PRO A 31 45.15 159.73 63.55
CA PRO A 31 43.87 160.44 63.66
C PRO A 31 43.34 160.93 62.30
N LEU A 32 44.25 161.26 61.39
CA LEU A 32 43.91 161.75 60.05
C LEU A 32 43.66 160.60 59.05
N LYS A 33 44.28 159.43 59.22
CA LYS A 33 43.97 158.21 58.42
C LYS A 33 42.52 157.77 58.61
N THR A 34 42.09 157.69 59.87
CA THR A 34 40.73 157.26 60.22
C THR A 34 39.68 158.29 59.76
N ALA A 35 40.00 159.59 59.79
CA ALA A 35 39.09 160.64 59.36
C ALA A 35 38.94 160.76 57.84
N VAL A 36 39.99 160.44 57.07
CA VAL A 36 39.99 160.59 55.60
C VAL A 36 39.69 159.28 54.87
N TYR A 37 39.97 158.12 55.48
CA TYR A 37 39.87 156.80 54.84
C TYR A 37 39.28 155.71 55.77
N GLY A 38 38.37 156.07 56.68
CA GLY A 38 37.85 155.17 57.73
C GLY A 38 37.16 153.88 57.24
N ASP A 39 36.48 153.92 56.08
CA ASP A 39 35.73 152.76 55.58
C ASP A 39 36.64 151.58 55.21
N LEU A 40 37.81 151.85 54.62
CA LEU A 40 38.74 150.80 54.17
C LEU A 40 39.35 150.00 55.33
N VAL A 41 39.55 150.62 56.50
CA VAL A 41 40.14 149.94 57.66
C VAL A 41 39.18 148.91 58.26
N THR A 42 37.88 149.21 58.25
CA THR A 42 36.84 148.32 58.80
C THR A 42 36.57 147.13 57.89
N GLU A 43 36.67 147.33 56.57
CA GLU A 43 36.51 146.29 55.56
C GLU A 43 37.58 145.19 55.69
N ILE A 44 38.83 145.57 55.96
CA ILE A 44 39.96 144.63 56.08
C ILE A 44 39.79 143.70 57.30
N ALA A 45 39.41 144.22 58.46
CA ALA A 45 39.30 143.42 59.68
C ALA A 45 38.21 142.32 59.58
N HIS A 46 37.08 142.61 58.93
CA HIS A 46 36.01 141.62 58.76
C HIS A 46 36.36 140.53 57.74
N ALA A 47 37.19 140.86 56.75
CA ALA A 47 37.63 139.90 55.74
C ALA A 47 38.49 138.78 56.37
N ASP A 48 39.45 139.15 57.22
CA ASP A 48 40.38 138.21 57.85
C ASP A 48 39.70 137.22 58.80
N GLU A 49 38.68 137.66 59.54
CA GLU A 49 37.92 136.77 60.44
C GLU A 49 37.18 135.67 59.67
N ARG A 50 36.55 136.02 58.54
CA ARG A 50 35.78 135.06 57.72
C ARG A 50 36.66 134.04 57.00
N ARG A 51 37.86 134.43 56.56
CA ARG A 51 38.87 133.51 56.01
C ARG A 51 39.26 132.43 57.02
N THR A 52 39.52 132.84 58.26
CA THR A 52 40.00 131.94 59.31
C THR A 52 39.01 130.78 59.57
N ASN A 53 37.71 131.10 59.64
CA ASN A 53 36.67 130.08 59.84
C ASN A 53 36.54 129.09 58.67
N ALA A 54 36.60 129.58 57.42
CA ALA A 54 36.48 128.73 56.23
C ALA A 54 37.67 127.75 56.10
N GLU A 55 38.89 128.21 56.43
CA GLU A 55 40.09 127.38 56.39
C GLU A 55 40.04 126.22 57.39
N GLN A 56 39.52 126.46 58.60
CA GLN A 56 39.44 125.42 59.63
C GLN A 56 38.49 124.30 59.20
N ARG A 57 37.33 124.63 58.63
CA ARG A 57 36.35 123.63 58.19
C ARG A 57 36.84 122.79 57.00
N PHE A 58 37.57 123.40 56.07
CA PHE A 58 38.22 122.70 54.96
C PHE A 58 39.20 121.62 55.45
N LYS A 59 40.04 121.95 56.44
CA LYS A 59 41.03 121.03 57.00
C LYS A 59 40.38 119.80 57.64
N GLU A 60 39.29 119.98 58.39
CA GLU A 60 38.53 118.88 59.01
C GLU A 60 37.97 117.92 57.95
N LEU A 61 37.24 118.44 56.96
CA LEU A 61 36.59 117.62 55.93
C LEU A 61 37.61 116.88 55.04
N LYS A 62 38.70 117.56 54.65
CA LYS A 62 39.77 116.95 53.87
C LYS A 62 40.38 115.74 54.59
N GLN A 63 40.56 115.83 55.90
CA GLN A 63 41.14 114.74 56.69
C GLN A 63 40.16 113.57 56.84
N GLN A 64 38.89 113.85 57.13
CA GLN A 64 37.87 112.81 57.27
C GLN A 64 37.67 112.01 55.99
N THR A 65 37.46 112.69 54.85
CA THR A 65 37.19 112.00 53.58
C THR A 65 38.37 111.18 53.09
N ARG A 66 39.60 111.68 53.25
CA ARG A 66 40.81 110.91 52.89
C ARG A 66 41.00 109.65 53.72
N SER A 67 40.62 109.68 55.01
CA SER A 67 40.69 108.49 55.86
C SER A 67 39.67 107.43 55.42
N LEU A 68 38.49 107.85 54.99
CA LEU A 68 37.43 106.96 54.53
C LEU A 68 37.79 106.28 53.21
N THR A 69 38.24 107.03 52.21
CA THR A 69 38.63 106.48 50.90
C THR A 69 39.84 105.56 51.02
N SER A 70 40.86 105.92 51.82
CA SER A 70 42.03 105.06 52.03
C SER A 70 41.68 103.69 52.61
N ASN A 71 40.77 103.61 53.58
CA ASN A 71 40.37 102.33 54.17
C ASN A 71 39.59 101.48 53.16
N LEU A 72 38.74 102.11 52.35
CA LEU A 72 37.97 101.42 51.32
C LEU A 72 38.85 100.88 50.19
N GLU A 73 39.83 101.67 49.75
CA GLU A 73 40.81 101.25 48.75
C GLU A 73 41.62 100.03 49.20
N GLU A 74 41.99 99.98 50.48
CA GLU A 74 42.72 98.84 51.05
C GLU A 74 41.88 97.55 50.98
N SER A 75 40.60 97.62 51.35
CA SER A 75 39.67 96.47 51.27
C SER A 75 39.33 96.05 49.83
N LEU A 76 39.26 97.00 48.88
CA LEU A 76 38.94 96.71 47.48
C LEU A 76 40.13 96.29 46.62
N ARG A 77 41.34 96.34 47.17
CA ARG A 77 42.59 96.09 46.45
C ARG A 77 42.64 94.69 45.83
N ALA A 78 42.19 93.68 46.57
CA ALA A 78 42.20 92.30 46.11
C ALA A 78 41.15 92.06 45.00
N CYS A 79 39.94 92.62 45.14
CA CYS A 79 38.90 92.57 44.11
C CYS A 79 39.36 93.21 42.81
N ARG A 80 39.93 94.41 42.89
CA ARG A 80 40.33 95.17 41.69
C ARG A 80 41.54 94.59 40.96
N HIS A 81 42.47 93.96 41.68
CA HIS A 81 43.71 93.43 41.06
C HIS A 81 43.67 91.94 40.73
N ARG A 82 42.86 91.15 41.44
CA ARG A 82 42.84 89.69 41.29
C ARG A 82 41.45 89.14 40.93
N GLY A 83 40.43 90.00 40.79
CA GLY A 83 39.06 89.58 40.49
C GLY A 83 38.37 88.86 41.66
N GLU A 84 38.95 88.90 42.86
CA GLU A 84 38.40 88.22 44.04
C GLU A 84 37.00 88.73 44.40
N PRO A 85 36.14 87.88 44.97
CA PRO A 85 34.79 88.26 45.33
C PRO A 85 34.77 89.35 46.39
N LEU A 86 33.71 90.15 46.37
CA LEU A 86 33.62 91.39 47.15
C LEU A 86 33.63 91.13 48.68
N PRO A 87 34.61 91.64 49.47
CA PRO A 87 34.71 91.39 50.91
C PRO A 87 33.64 92.13 51.71
N GLU A 88 33.32 91.61 52.90
CA GLU A 88 32.18 92.06 53.70
C GLU A 88 32.35 93.51 54.21
N GLU A 89 33.55 93.91 54.62
CA GLU A 89 33.80 95.27 55.12
C GLU A 89 33.54 96.34 54.06
N ALA A 90 33.90 96.07 52.80
CA ALA A 90 33.70 97.00 51.69
C ALA A 90 32.21 97.17 51.31
N ARG A 91 31.38 96.15 51.54
CA ARG A 91 29.92 96.26 51.31
C ARG A 91 29.23 97.21 52.29
N ASN A 92 29.78 97.35 53.50
CA ASN A 92 29.14 98.09 54.60
C ASN A 92 29.50 99.59 54.63
N ALA A 93 30.55 100.03 53.92
CA ALA A 93 31.05 101.41 53.94
C ALA A 93 30.25 102.43 53.09
N VAL A 94 29.26 101.97 52.31
CA VAL A 94 28.47 102.81 51.40
C VAL A 94 27.74 103.99 52.09
N PRO A 95 27.14 103.85 53.29
CA PRO A 95 26.47 104.96 53.97
C PRO A 95 27.43 106.08 54.37
N ASP A 96 28.60 105.72 54.91
CA ASP A 96 29.61 106.68 55.38
C ASP A 96 30.17 107.53 54.23
N ILE A 97 30.31 106.92 53.05
CA ILE A 97 30.75 107.60 51.82
C ILE A 97 29.77 108.69 51.39
N ARG A 98 28.46 108.42 51.47
CA ARG A 98 27.44 109.40 51.10
C ARG A 98 27.41 110.60 52.04
N ASP A 99 27.61 110.37 53.34
CA ASP A 99 27.61 111.43 54.35
C ASP A 99 28.79 112.39 54.17
N SER A 100 30.01 111.88 53.97
CA SER A 100 31.18 112.70 53.68
C SER A 100 31.03 113.54 52.40
N ARG A 101 30.42 112.99 51.35
CA ARG A 101 30.16 113.69 50.09
C ARG A 101 29.27 114.93 50.30
N ALA A 102 28.21 114.79 51.09
CA ALA A 102 27.25 115.87 51.35
C ALA A 102 27.88 117.05 52.11
N GLN A 103 28.73 116.77 53.10
CA GLN A 103 29.37 117.81 53.91
C GLN A 103 30.39 118.65 53.10
N ILE A 104 31.09 118.01 52.15
CA ILE A 104 32.00 118.69 51.22
C ILE A 104 31.24 119.70 50.35
N GLY A 105 30.09 119.30 49.80
CA GLY A 105 29.28 120.15 48.93
C GLY A 105 28.84 121.45 49.63
N GLY A 106 28.39 121.36 50.88
CA GLY A 106 27.95 122.53 51.65
C GLY A 106 29.06 123.57 51.88
N LEU A 107 30.30 123.14 52.11
CA LEU A 107 31.42 124.06 52.32
C LEU A 107 31.81 124.83 51.05
N LEU A 108 31.68 124.20 49.87
CA LEU A 108 32.01 124.80 48.58
C LEU A 108 31.04 125.91 48.16
N GLU A 109 29.77 125.86 48.58
CA GLU A 109 28.74 126.83 48.20
C GLU A 109 28.76 128.09 49.07
N GLU A 110 28.85 127.97 50.41
CA GLU A 110 28.64 129.11 51.31
C GLU A 110 29.89 129.99 51.50
N HIS A 111 31.08 129.42 51.37
CA HIS A 111 32.34 130.08 51.78
C HIS A 111 33.37 130.22 50.64
N THR A 112 32.96 130.03 49.39
CA THR A 112 33.84 129.98 48.20
C THR A 112 34.88 131.10 48.16
N ARG A 113 34.48 132.37 48.25
CA ARG A 113 35.42 133.53 48.17
C ARG A 113 36.40 133.66 49.34
N PHE A 114 36.14 132.97 50.45
CA PHE A 114 37.03 132.92 51.63
C PHE A 114 37.90 131.65 51.64
N LEU A 115 37.71 130.75 50.67
CA LEU A 115 38.61 129.65 50.39
C LEU A 115 39.61 130.07 49.30
N THR A 116 40.83 129.56 49.39
CA THR A 116 41.78 129.69 48.27
C THR A 116 41.33 128.79 47.13
N ALA A 117 41.75 129.11 45.90
CA ALA A 117 41.39 128.30 44.73
C ALA A 117 41.86 126.83 44.88
N ALA A 118 42.99 126.61 45.58
CA ALA A 118 43.53 125.28 45.86
C ALA A 118 42.64 124.46 46.81
N GLU A 119 42.06 125.09 47.82
CA GLU A 119 41.16 124.43 48.78
C GLU A 119 39.86 123.98 48.10
N GLN A 120 39.29 124.84 47.25
CA GLN A 120 38.09 124.49 46.49
C GLN A 120 38.32 123.32 45.52
N SER A 121 39.45 123.30 44.81
CA SER A 121 39.81 122.18 43.91
C SER A 121 39.89 120.87 44.68
N THR A 122 40.56 120.88 45.83
CA THR A 122 40.75 119.67 46.65
C THR A 122 39.41 119.09 47.12
N LEU A 123 38.45 119.94 47.50
CA LEU A 123 37.13 119.48 47.93
C LEU A 123 36.35 118.83 46.78
N ARG A 124 36.37 119.43 45.58
CA ARG A 124 35.71 118.84 44.40
C ARG A 124 36.34 117.51 44.00
N GLU A 125 37.66 117.40 44.07
CA GLU A 125 38.38 116.14 43.82
C GLU A 125 37.93 115.04 44.78
N LEU A 126 37.87 115.33 46.08
CA LEU A 126 37.42 114.35 47.09
C LEU A 126 35.97 113.93 46.91
N GLN A 127 35.11 114.82 46.41
CA GLN A 127 33.71 114.51 46.13
C GLN A 127 33.56 113.54 44.96
N ALA A 128 34.36 113.71 43.90
CA ALA A 128 34.36 112.82 42.74
C ALA A 128 34.88 111.42 43.10
N ASP A 129 35.95 111.35 43.90
CA ASP A 129 36.58 110.09 44.34
C ASP A 129 35.59 109.17 45.10
N LEU A 130 34.72 109.77 45.92
CA LEU A 130 33.67 109.05 46.65
C LEU A 130 32.57 108.47 45.75
N ASP A 131 32.22 109.17 44.66
CA ASP A 131 31.18 108.71 43.73
C ASP A 131 31.62 107.48 42.94
N ASP A 132 32.89 107.46 42.51
CA ASP A 132 33.49 106.35 41.75
C ASP A 132 33.51 105.04 42.56
N HIS A 133 33.75 105.12 43.86
CA HIS A 133 33.77 103.95 44.74
C HIS A 133 32.39 103.29 44.92
N VAL A 134 31.32 104.09 45.03
CA VAL A 134 29.95 103.56 45.19
C VAL A 134 29.51 102.80 43.94
N ALA A 135 29.84 103.33 42.75
CA ALA A 135 29.51 102.69 41.50
C ALA A 135 30.18 101.30 41.39
N TYR A 136 31.47 101.20 41.72
CA TYR A 136 32.24 99.93 41.69
C TYR A 136 31.63 98.82 42.56
N LEU A 137 31.24 99.15 43.79
CA LEU A 137 30.72 98.19 44.75
C LEU A 137 29.41 97.52 44.31
N GLN A 138 28.54 98.26 43.62
CA GLN A 138 27.24 97.74 43.18
C GLN A 138 27.38 96.78 42.00
N SER A 139 28.20 97.11 41.00
CA SER A 139 28.41 96.28 39.81
C SER A 139 29.11 94.96 40.14
N LYS A 140 30.16 94.97 40.98
CA LYS A 140 30.93 93.75 41.31
C LYS A 140 30.11 92.73 42.10
N LYS A 141 29.15 93.17 42.93
CA LYS A 141 28.25 92.26 43.67
C LYS A 141 27.32 91.44 42.76
N GLN A 142 26.82 92.03 41.68
CA GLN A 142 25.94 91.33 40.72
C GLN A 142 26.73 90.34 39.87
N PHE A 143 27.95 90.70 39.47
CA PHE A 143 28.86 89.85 38.70
C PHE A 143 29.21 88.54 39.43
N ASP A 144 29.61 88.61 40.71
CA ASP A 144 30.05 87.43 41.47
C ASP A 144 28.95 86.35 41.61
N ALA A 145 27.68 86.76 41.71
CA ALA A 145 26.56 85.84 41.82
C ALA A 145 26.30 85.07 40.50
N GLY A 146 26.35 85.77 39.36
CA GLY A 146 26.11 85.16 38.05
C GLY A 146 27.22 84.20 37.60
N VAL A 147 28.49 84.52 37.89
CA VAL A 147 29.62 83.64 37.53
C VAL A 147 29.59 82.30 38.28
N THR A 148 29.08 82.30 39.51
CA THR A 148 29.02 81.07 40.33
C THR A 148 28.06 80.05 39.72
N GLU A 149 26.86 80.48 39.34
CA GLU A 149 25.83 79.61 38.74
C GLU A 149 26.28 78.99 37.40
N VAL A 150 26.95 79.76 36.55
CA VAL A 150 27.45 79.24 35.26
C VAL A 150 28.56 78.21 35.46
N ARG A 151 29.43 78.38 36.47
CA ARG A 151 30.54 77.47 36.74
C ARG A 151 30.07 76.09 37.19
N ASP A 152 29.02 76.02 38.00
CA ASP A 152 28.45 74.74 38.45
C ASP A 152 27.83 73.95 37.29
N ASN A 153 27.12 74.65 36.39
CA ASN A 153 26.55 74.05 35.18
C ASN A 153 27.64 73.58 34.21
N LEU A 154 28.70 74.37 34.02
CA LEU A 154 29.84 74.00 33.18
C LEU A 154 30.51 72.71 33.68
N THR A 155 30.75 72.58 34.99
CA THR A 155 31.42 71.40 35.57
C THR A 155 30.60 70.12 35.35
N THR A 156 29.27 70.21 35.44
CA THR A 156 28.37 69.08 35.17
C THR A 156 28.39 68.72 33.68
N LEU A 157 28.35 69.72 32.79
CA LEU A 157 28.44 69.53 31.34
C LEU A 157 29.77 68.88 30.92
N GLU A 158 30.89 69.27 31.50
CA GLU A 158 32.19 68.65 31.21
C GLU A 158 32.18 67.14 31.50
N THR A 159 31.62 66.76 32.64
CA THR A 159 31.54 65.34 33.04
C THR A 159 30.66 64.53 32.08
N ASP A 160 29.52 65.08 31.69
CA ASP A 160 28.57 64.40 30.82
C ASP A 160 29.10 64.29 29.37
N VAL A 161 29.74 65.35 28.86
CA VAL A 161 30.36 65.33 27.53
C VAL A 161 31.52 64.33 27.48
N ASP A 162 32.40 64.30 28.49
CA ASP A 162 33.52 63.35 28.54
C ASP A 162 33.04 61.89 28.65
N ALA A 163 31.96 61.62 29.39
CA ALA A 163 31.39 60.29 29.50
C ALA A 163 30.71 59.83 28.20
N ALA A 164 30.04 60.75 27.49
CA ALA A 164 29.33 60.44 26.26
C ALA A 164 30.29 60.33 25.05
N CYS A 165 31.39 61.09 25.06
CA CYS A 165 32.41 61.13 24.01
C CYS A 165 33.66 60.31 24.36
N ASP A 166 33.49 59.12 24.96
CA ASP A 166 34.60 58.31 25.49
C ASP A 166 35.37 57.49 24.44
N GLY A 167 34.92 57.51 23.18
CA GLY A 167 35.50 56.77 22.06
C GLY A 167 35.03 55.33 21.95
N SER A 168 34.02 54.89 22.72
CA SER A 168 33.53 53.50 22.73
C SER A 168 32.37 53.23 21.76
N SER A 169 31.55 54.25 21.46
CA SER A 169 30.38 54.12 20.59
C SER A 169 29.99 55.45 19.93
N ILE A 170 29.20 55.36 18.84
CA ILE A 170 28.56 56.53 18.21
C ILE A 170 27.50 57.12 19.16
N LEU A 171 27.40 58.44 19.24
CA LEU A 171 26.35 59.12 19.99
C LEU A 171 25.02 58.96 19.25
N SER A 172 23.96 58.66 19.99
CA SER A 172 22.61 58.72 19.43
C SER A 172 22.22 60.16 19.12
N ALA A 173 21.33 60.34 18.14
CA ALA A 173 20.81 61.67 17.76
C ALA A 173 20.21 62.42 18.97
N ASP A 174 19.47 61.71 19.83
CA ASP A 174 18.87 62.29 21.04
C ASP A 174 19.91 62.74 22.07
N ALA A 175 21.01 61.97 22.24
CA ALA A 175 22.07 62.29 23.17
C ALA A 175 22.93 63.48 22.68
N GLU A 176 23.22 63.53 21.37
CA GLU A 176 23.91 64.65 20.74
C GLU A 176 23.07 65.95 20.87
N GLU A 177 21.78 65.89 20.56
CA GLU A 177 20.87 67.04 20.67
C GLU A 177 20.75 67.54 22.12
N ASP A 178 20.61 66.63 23.10
CA ASP A 178 20.50 67.00 24.52
C ASP A 178 21.77 67.72 25.01
N LEU A 179 22.96 67.19 24.72
CA LEU A 179 24.23 67.80 25.13
C LEU A 179 24.41 69.18 24.51
N LEU A 180 24.18 69.34 23.20
CA LEU A 180 24.30 70.63 22.52
C LEU A 180 23.29 71.66 23.05
N LYS A 181 22.07 71.22 23.34
CA LYS A 181 21.04 72.06 23.93
C LYS A 181 21.44 72.53 25.32
N ARG A 182 21.95 71.65 26.18
CA ARG A 182 22.39 71.99 27.54
C ARG A 182 23.62 72.91 27.54
N ILE A 183 24.56 72.70 26.61
CA ILE A 183 25.69 73.62 26.37
C ILE A 183 25.17 75.01 25.97
N THR A 184 24.26 75.08 25.00
CA THR A 184 23.65 76.34 24.55
C THR A 184 22.90 77.06 25.68
N GLN A 185 22.14 76.32 26.50
CA GLN A 185 21.45 76.87 27.68
C GLN A 185 22.44 77.47 28.68
N THR A 186 23.56 76.78 28.94
CA THR A 186 24.60 77.27 29.86
C THR A 186 25.32 78.48 29.30
N GLN A 187 25.54 78.55 27.98
CA GLN A 187 26.06 79.76 27.31
C GLN A 187 25.10 80.95 27.44
N GLN A 188 23.78 80.74 27.36
CA GLN A 188 22.80 81.82 27.51
C GLN A 188 22.80 82.45 28.91
N LEU A 189 23.16 81.70 29.95
CA LEU A 189 23.27 82.20 31.33
C LEU A 189 24.42 83.23 31.51
N LEU A 190 25.40 83.27 30.60
CA LEU A 190 26.47 84.28 30.62
C LEU A 190 26.01 85.68 30.16
N ALA A 191 24.94 85.76 29.36
CA ALA A 191 24.45 87.01 28.77
C ALA A 191 24.13 88.11 29.81
N PRO A 192 23.38 87.85 30.90
CA PRO A 192 23.08 88.87 31.91
C PRO A 192 24.29 89.30 32.76
N VAL A 193 25.40 88.55 32.74
CA VAL A 193 26.61 88.81 33.54
C VAL A 193 27.64 89.65 32.77
N LYS A 194 27.40 89.91 31.47
CA LYS A 194 28.30 90.61 30.55
C LYS A 194 27.85 92.07 30.40
N PRO A 195 28.44 93.05 31.10
CA PRO A 195 28.04 94.44 30.95
C PRO A 195 28.58 95.10 29.68
N ASP A 196 27.82 96.05 29.12
CA ASP A 196 28.22 96.87 27.97
C ASP A 196 29.49 97.67 28.32
N SER A 197 30.53 97.47 27.51
CA SER A 197 31.93 97.73 27.84
C SER A 197 32.37 99.20 27.68
N SER A 198 31.58 100.16 28.18
CA SER A 198 32.05 101.56 28.20
C SER A 198 31.66 102.40 29.42
N GLU A 199 30.80 101.92 30.33
CA GLU A 199 30.38 102.72 31.49
C GLU A 199 30.27 101.93 32.82
N THR A 200 30.75 100.67 32.88
CA THR A 200 30.67 99.86 34.10
C THR A 200 32.00 99.81 34.88
N PRO A 201 31.96 99.99 36.21
CA PRO A 201 33.15 99.92 37.06
C PRO A 201 33.44 98.45 37.47
N LEU A 202 33.76 97.59 36.51
CA LEU A 202 34.34 96.25 36.74
C LEU A 202 35.80 96.20 36.27
N THR A 203 36.57 95.22 36.71
CA THR A 203 38.01 95.14 36.40
C THR A 203 38.34 94.11 35.32
N GLU A 204 39.48 94.29 34.65
CA GLU A 204 39.99 93.37 33.61
C GLU A 204 39.96 91.87 34.02
N PRO A 205 40.33 91.48 35.26
CA PRO A 205 40.24 90.08 35.70
C PRO A 205 38.81 89.51 35.68
N ASP A 206 37.79 90.34 35.88
CA ASP A 206 36.38 89.93 35.84
C ASP A 206 35.96 89.59 34.39
N PHE A 207 36.38 90.41 33.42
CA PHE A 207 36.13 90.14 32.00
C PHE A 207 36.88 88.90 31.49
N GLN A 208 38.11 88.67 31.95
CA GLN A 208 38.86 87.44 31.64
C GLN A 208 38.16 86.17 32.14
N THR A 209 37.50 86.24 33.30
CA THR A 209 36.78 85.08 33.86
C THR A 209 35.59 84.67 32.97
N ILE A 210 34.85 85.64 32.42
CA ILE A 210 33.77 85.37 31.46
C ILE A 210 34.33 84.79 30.16
N GLY A 211 35.42 85.35 29.64
CA GLY A 211 36.08 84.86 28.43
C GLY A 211 36.47 83.38 28.54
N ASN A 212 37.15 83.00 29.63
CA ASN A 212 37.58 81.62 29.85
C ASN A 212 36.40 80.62 29.92
N ILE A 213 35.27 81.00 30.51
CA ILE A 213 34.07 80.13 30.59
C ILE A 213 33.44 79.98 29.21
N ALA A 214 33.35 81.05 28.42
CA ALA A 214 32.81 81.02 27.06
C ALA A 214 33.67 80.13 26.14
N ASP A 215 35.00 80.32 26.16
CA ASP A 215 35.94 79.52 25.37
C ASP A 215 35.83 78.02 25.71
N ARG A 216 35.59 77.68 26.98
CA ARG A 216 35.43 76.28 27.40
C ARG A 216 34.10 75.67 26.94
N LEU A 217 33.00 76.41 26.99
CA LEU A 217 31.71 75.96 26.46
C LEU A 217 31.76 75.76 24.94
N ASP A 218 32.44 76.65 24.21
CA ASP A 218 32.68 76.49 22.77
C ASP A 218 33.55 75.25 22.48
N SER A 219 34.57 75.00 23.30
CA SER A 219 35.38 73.77 23.20
C SER A 219 34.57 72.49 23.42
N LEU A 220 33.67 72.45 24.40
CA LEU A 220 32.78 71.30 24.63
C LEU A 220 31.78 71.11 23.48
N ARG A 221 31.27 72.21 22.94
CA ARG A 221 30.36 72.19 21.80
C ARG A 221 31.03 71.56 20.58
N SER A 222 32.23 72.02 20.23
CA SER A 222 33.01 71.43 19.14
C SER A 222 33.33 69.95 19.39
N GLN A 223 33.62 69.56 20.63
CA GLN A 223 33.85 68.15 20.99
C GLN A 223 32.63 67.28 20.66
N VAL A 224 31.41 67.73 21.00
CA VAL A 224 30.17 66.97 20.70
C VAL A 224 29.84 66.99 19.20
N GLU A 225 29.90 68.15 18.54
CA GLU A 225 29.56 68.31 17.10
C GLU A 225 30.51 67.50 16.18
N GLU A 226 31.79 67.33 16.58
CA GLU A 226 32.79 66.63 15.76
C GLU A 226 32.97 65.14 16.15
N TYR A 227 32.49 64.71 17.33
CA TYR A 227 32.75 63.36 17.86
C TYR A 227 32.23 62.25 16.94
N ASN A 228 30.98 62.33 16.50
CA ASN A 228 30.38 61.31 15.63
C ASN A 228 31.15 61.18 14.30
N SER A 229 31.54 62.31 13.70
CA SER A 229 32.35 62.34 12.48
C SER A 229 33.74 61.73 12.70
N ALA A 230 34.42 62.09 13.79
CA ALA A 230 35.74 61.55 14.12
C ALA A 230 35.71 60.04 14.41
N TYR A 231 34.72 59.58 15.20
CA TYR A 231 34.53 58.17 15.54
C TYR A 231 34.21 57.32 14.30
N VAL A 232 33.24 57.77 13.48
CA VAL A 232 32.85 57.06 12.26
C VAL A 232 34.00 57.04 11.25
N SER A 233 34.77 58.13 11.12
CA SER A 233 35.93 58.20 10.22
C SER A 233 37.06 57.23 10.62
N ASP A 234 37.41 57.14 11.91
CA ASP A 234 38.42 56.19 12.40
C ASP A 234 37.97 54.72 12.27
N ARG A 235 36.70 54.47 12.58
CA ARG A 235 36.06 53.15 12.41
C ARG A 235 35.98 52.76 10.94
N TYR A 236 35.58 53.68 10.06
CA TYR A 236 35.56 53.48 8.60
C TYR A 236 36.95 53.09 8.11
N GLU A 237 37.99 53.87 8.44
CA GLU A 237 39.34 53.63 7.95
C GLU A 237 39.86 52.25 8.41
N THR A 238 39.52 51.86 9.63
CA THR A 238 39.87 50.54 10.18
C THR A 238 39.12 49.40 9.47
N VAL A 239 37.79 49.49 9.36
CA VAL A 239 36.96 48.43 8.75
C VAL A 239 37.21 48.35 7.25
N TYR A 240 37.22 49.48 6.54
CA TYR A 240 37.48 49.53 5.11
C TYR A 240 38.86 48.96 4.77
N ARG A 241 39.92 49.32 5.51
CA ARG A 241 41.26 48.77 5.29
C ARG A 241 41.30 47.25 5.50
N LYS A 242 40.63 46.75 6.54
CA LYS A 242 40.53 45.30 6.79
C LYS A 242 39.70 44.60 5.71
N ALA A 243 38.60 45.20 5.27
CA ALA A 243 37.72 44.68 4.24
C ALA A 243 38.40 44.62 2.87
N VAL A 244 39.10 45.69 2.46
CA VAL A 244 39.90 45.73 1.23
C VAL A 244 41.01 44.69 1.26
N ARG A 245 41.67 44.53 2.41
CA ARG A 245 42.69 43.49 2.57
C ARG A 245 42.09 42.10 2.42
N LEU A 246 41.02 41.80 3.15
CA LEU A 246 40.32 40.51 3.03
C LEU A 246 39.82 40.27 1.60
N TYR A 247 39.28 41.29 0.93
CA TYR A 247 38.82 41.19 -0.45
C TYR A 247 39.97 40.85 -1.41
N LYS A 248 41.14 41.47 -1.24
CA LYS A 248 42.35 41.16 -2.03
C LYS A 248 42.89 39.77 -1.73
N ASP A 249 42.99 39.41 -0.45
CA ASP A 249 43.44 38.09 -0.02
C ASP A 249 42.54 37.03 -0.67
N LEU A 250 41.20 37.17 -0.56
CA LEU A 250 40.24 36.28 -1.23
C LEU A 250 40.37 36.25 -2.75
N GLN A 251 40.58 37.41 -3.38
CA GLN A 251 40.75 37.50 -4.83
C GLN A 251 41.94 36.68 -5.32
N GLU A 252 43.03 36.60 -4.55
CA GLU A 252 44.18 35.75 -4.87
C GLU A 252 43.95 34.30 -4.45
N ASP A 253 43.44 34.09 -3.22
CA ASP A 253 43.28 32.79 -2.57
C ASP A 253 42.27 31.88 -3.28
N VAL A 254 41.15 32.45 -3.76
CA VAL A 254 40.08 31.66 -4.40
C VAL A 254 40.17 31.65 -5.93
N ALA A 255 41.10 32.39 -6.54
CA ALA A 255 41.22 32.48 -7.99
C ALA A 255 41.41 31.10 -8.65
N ALA A 256 42.28 30.26 -8.07
CA ALA A 256 42.50 28.90 -8.54
C ALA A 256 41.23 28.03 -8.42
N SER A 257 40.46 28.20 -7.34
CA SER A 257 39.17 27.52 -7.16
C SER A 257 38.13 27.97 -8.19
N GLN A 258 38.05 29.26 -8.51
CA GLN A 258 37.10 29.79 -9.50
C GLN A 258 37.46 29.42 -10.94
N GLU A 259 38.74 29.45 -11.29
CA GLU A 259 39.19 29.20 -12.68
C GLU A 259 39.41 27.71 -12.97
N GLN A 260 40.00 26.98 -12.03
CA GLN A 260 40.51 25.61 -12.24
C GLN A 260 39.73 24.55 -11.44
N GLY A 261 38.91 24.98 -10.46
CA GLY A 261 38.15 24.09 -9.57
C GLY A 261 38.98 23.52 -8.43
N ASP A 262 40.14 24.10 -8.12
CA ASP A 262 41.00 23.65 -7.04
C ASP A 262 40.30 23.76 -5.67
N PRO A 263 40.64 22.91 -4.68
CA PRO A 263 40.10 23.01 -3.33
C PRO A 263 40.31 24.40 -2.73
N LEU A 264 39.39 24.83 -1.86
CA LEU A 264 39.57 26.07 -1.11
C LEU A 264 40.87 25.97 -0.28
N PRO A 265 41.65 27.06 -0.18
CA PRO A 265 42.95 27.06 0.52
C PRO A 265 42.82 26.89 2.04
N GLU A 266 41.63 27.15 2.58
CA GLU A 266 41.24 26.95 3.98
C GLU A 266 39.86 26.26 4.01
N PRO A 267 39.46 25.61 5.12
CA PRO A 267 38.14 25.02 5.25
C PRO A 267 37.02 26.03 4.97
N GLY A 268 36.07 25.66 4.11
CA GLY A 268 34.96 26.52 3.68
C GLY A 268 34.21 27.22 4.83
N PRO A 269 33.86 26.54 5.94
CA PRO A 269 33.19 27.18 7.07
C PRO A 269 33.99 28.32 7.72
N GLU A 270 35.31 28.15 7.84
CA GLU A 270 36.18 29.17 8.43
C GLU A 270 36.26 30.43 7.55
N LEU A 271 36.33 30.25 6.22
CA LEU A 271 36.27 31.34 5.26
C LEU A 271 34.90 32.04 5.26
N LEU A 272 33.80 31.28 5.35
CA LEU A 272 32.45 31.84 5.46
C LEU A 272 32.29 32.68 6.72
N ASP A 273 32.76 32.18 7.87
CA ASP A 273 32.72 32.93 9.14
C ASP A 273 33.54 34.22 9.07
N ARG A 274 34.75 34.16 8.49
CA ARG A 274 35.62 35.33 8.29
C ARG A 274 34.95 36.39 7.41
N VAL A 275 34.37 35.99 6.29
CA VAL A 275 33.68 36.89 5.36
C VAL A 275 32.39 37.42 5.97
N GLY A 276 31.61 36.56 6.63
CA GLY A 276 30.37 36.93 7.32
C GLY A 276 30.60 37.96 8.41
N ALA A 277 31.62 37.78 9.25
CA ALA A 277 32.00 38.75 10.29
C ALA A 277 32.40 40.11 9.71
N MET A 278 33.10 40.13 8.56
CA MET A 278 33.45 41.37 7.88
C MET A 278 32.24 42.06 7.26
N LEU A 279 31.35 41.30 6.60
CA LEU A 279 30.09 41.81 6.06
C LEU A 279 29.19 42.41 7.15
N GLN A 280 29.15 41.77 8.32
CA GLN A 280 28.46 42.32 9.49
C GLN A 280 29.09 43.64 9.95
N SER A 281 30.42 43.70 10.05
CA SER A 281 31.14 44.93 10.43
C SER A 281 30.90 46.09 9.45
N ILE A 282 30.78 45.80 8.16
CA ILE A 282 30.40 46.79 7.13
C ILE A 282 28.94 47.21 7.31
N THR A 283 28.05 46.26 7.52
CA THR A 283 26.61 46.53 7.72
C THR A 283 26.37 47.42 8.93
N GLU A 284 27.11 47.23 10.02
CA GLU A 284 27.07 48.11 11.21
C GLU A 284 27.47 49.56 10.87
N LEU A 285 28.48 49.76 10.00
CA LEU A 285 28.87 51.08 9.48
C LEU A 285 27.86 51.70 8.49
N ARG A 286 27.00 50.86 7.91
CA ARG A 286 25.86 51.26 7.07
C ARG A 286 24.58 51.47 7.86
N GLY A 287 24.66 51.53 9.19
CA GLY A 287 23.55 51.96 10.03
C GLY A 287 23.20 53.45 9.80
N PRO A 288 21.94 53.86 10.01
CA PRO A 288 21.46 55.22 9.66
C PRO A 288 22.26 56.36 10.27
N GLN A 289 22.78 56.18 11.50
CA GLN A 289 23.53 57.21 12.23
C GLN A 289 24.99 57.32 11.76
N ALA A 290 25.63 56.19 11.43
CA ALA A 290 26.99 56.20 10.90
C ALA A 290 27.01 56.69 9.44
N GLU A 291 26.05 56.23 8.63
CA GLU A 291 25.95 56.60 7.21
C GLU A 291 25.65 58.09 7.01
N ALA A 292 24.92 58.73 7.93
CA ALA A 292 24.64 60.18 7.89
C ALA A 292 25.90 61.06 7.93
N VAL A 293 27.03 60.53 8.42
CA VAL A 293 28.30 61.26 8.59
C VAL A 293 29.39 60.77 7.64
N LEU A 294 29.17 59.68 6.90
CA LEU A 294 30.07 59.21 5.86
C LEU A 294 29.97 60.09 4.61
N THR A 295 31.09 60.27 3.91
CA THR A 295 31.08 60.92 2.59
C THR A 295 30.48 59.98 1.53
N SER A 296 29.93 60.53 0.45
CA SER A 296 29.42 59.72 -0.66
C SER A 296 30.48 58.76 -1.23
N GLU A 297 31.75 59.20 -1.27
CA GLU A 297 32.88 58.37 -1.69
C GLU A 297 33.13 57.19 -0.73
N GLN A 298 33.02 57.41 0.59
CA GLN A 298 33.16 56.35 1.59
C GLN A 298 32.03 55.32 1.49
N VAL A 299 30.80 55.78 1.24
CA VAL A 299 29.64 54.90 1.01
C VAL A 299 29.85 54.05 -0.24
N GLU A 300 30.22 54.66 -1.38
CA GLU A 300 30.51 53.94 -2.62
C GLU A 300 31.65 52.92 -2.46
N ASN A 301 32.69 53.28 -1.71
CA ASN A 301 33.80 52.40 -1.40
C ASN A 301 33.36 51.18 -0.57
N LEU A 302 32.52 51.37 0.46
CA LEU A 302 31.96 50.27 1.24
C LEU A 302 31.03 49.41 0.39
N ASP A 303 30.16 50.01 -0.43
CA ASP A 303 29.25 49.29 -1.34
C ASP A 303 30.02 48.37 -2.29
N SER A 304 31.11 48.89 -2.88
CA SER A 304 31.95 48.13 -3.81
C SER A 304 32.57 46.90 -3.13
N VAL A 305 33.21 47.09 -1.97
CA VAL A 305 33.87 45.99 -1.24
C VAL A 305 32.84 45.02 -0.66
N GLN A 306 31.71 45.50 -0.15
CA GLN A 306 30.62 44.69 0.37
C GLN A 306 30.03 43.79 -0.72
N SER A 307 29.74 44.34 -1.90
CA SER A 307 29.24 43.57 -3.04
C SER A 307 30.23 42.49 -3.47
N GLY A 308 31.53 42.82 -3.46
CA GLY A 308 32.61 41.89 -3.73
C GLY A 308 32.69 40.75 -2.71
N LEU A 309 32.67 41.07 -1.42
CA LEU A 309 32.68 40.09 -0.33
C LEU A 309 31.42 39.22 -0.31
N GLN A 310 30.24 39.76 -0.61
CA GLN A 310 29.00 38.98 -0.76
C GLN A 310 29.08 38.00 -1.93
N SER A 311 29.68 38.42 -3.05
CA SER A 311 29.91 37.52 -4.19
C SER A 311 30.85 36.37 -3.82
N TYR A 312 31.96 36.66 -3.12
CA TYR A 312 32.85 35.61 -2.61
C TYR A 312 32.17 34.73 -1.56
N HIS A 313 31.37 35.27 -0.65
CA HIS A 313 30.60 34.48 0.31
C HIS A 313 29.67 33.47 -0.42
N LYS A 314 28.95 33.93 -1.45
CA LYS A 314 28.08 33.07 -2.27
C LYS A 314 28.88 32.00 -3.02
N PHE A 315 30.05 32.35 -3.57
CA PHE A 315 30.97 31.41 -4.21
C PHE A 315 31.50 30.36 -3.23
N ILE A 316 32.09 30.79 -2.11
CA ILE A 316 32.67 29.90 -1.08
C ILE A 316 31.61 28.93 -0.56
N ASN A 317 30.39 29.40 -0.30
CA ASN A 317 29.30 28.53 0.11
C ASN A 317 28.95 27.49 -0.96
N SER A 318 28.86 27.90 -2.22
CA SER A 318 28.58 27.01 -3.36
C SER A 318 29.69 25.97 -3.53
N LYS A 319 30.96 26.39 -3.45
CA LYS A 319 32.15 25.54 -3.56
C LYS A 319 32.27 24.56 -2.40
N HIS A 320 32.07 25.02 -1.16
CA HIS A 320 32.08 24.15 0.01
C HIS A 320 30.98 23.09 -0.04
N THR A 321 29.76 23.49 -0.42
CA THR A 321 28.64 22.55 -0.61
C THR A 321 28.96 21.53 -1.70
N PHE A 322 29.58 21.97 -2.81
CA PHE A 322 30.03 21.08 -3.88
C PHE A 322 31.07 20.07 -3.38
N ASP A 323 32.16 20.54 -2.79
CA ASP A 323 33.27 19.68 -2.35
C ASP A 323 32.87 18.70 -1.24
N SER A 324 31.92 19.06 -0.39
CA SER A 324 31.47 18.20 0.73
C SER A 324 30.50 17.10 0.33
N GLN A 325 29.84 17.19 -0.83
CA GLN A 325 28.78 16.25 -1.21
C GLN A 325 29.07 15.48 -2.50
N ILE A 326 29.83 16.05 -3.44
CA ILE A 326 29.98 15.45 -4.79
C ILE A 326 30.71 14.11 -4.76
N ASP A 327 31.71 13.95 -3.89
CA ASP A 327 32.49 12.71 -3.78
C ASP A 327 31.64 11.57 -3.20
N ASP A 328 30.81 11.88 -2.20
CA ASP A 328 29.88 10.91 -1.59
C ASP A 328 28.81 10.46 -2.59
N LEU A 329 28.22 11.39 -3.35
CA LEU A 329 27.25 11.06 -4.40
C LEU A 329 27.89 10.24 -5.52
N GLU A 330 29.13 10.58 -5.93
CA GLU A 330 29.87 9.78 -6.91
C GLU A 330 30.20 8.37 -6.39
N ALA A 331 30.49 8.22 -5.09
CA ALA A 331 30.73 6.94 -4.46
C ALA A 331 29.47 6.07 -4.43
N GLN A 332 28.34 6.61 -3.98
CA GLN A 332 27.04 5.93 -3.98
C GLN A 332 26.61 5.50 -5.38
N VAL A 333 26.73 6.41 -6.37
CA VAL A 333 26.45 6.05 -7.77
C VAL A 333 27.39 4.96 -8.24
N THR A 334 28.66 4.95 -7.82
CA THR A 334 29.61 3.91 -8.22
C THR A 334 29.34 2.57 -7.56
N GLU A 335 28.79 2.55 -6.34
CA GLU A 335 28.34 1.35 -5.64
C GLU A 335 27.13 0.72 -6.36
N ILE A 336 26.10 1.52 -6.66
CA ILE A 336 24.95 1.09 -7.47
C ILE A 336 25.40 0.68 -8.88
N ASP A 337 26.30 1.46 -9.49
CA ASP A 337 26.92 1.11 -10.77
C ASP A 337 27.65 -0.22 -10.60
N SER A 338 28.38 -0.55 -9.54
CA SER A 338 28.96 -1.91 -9.41
C SER A 338 27.91 -3.01 -9.28
N ASP A 339 26.80 -2.76 -8.60
CA ASP A 339 25.72 -3.74 -8.45
C ASP A 339 25.01 -4.01 -9.78
N VAL A 340 24.84 -2.99 -10.62
CA VAL A 340 24.19 -3.07 -11.94
C VAL A 340 25.20 -3.36 -13.07
N THR A 341 26.47 -3.01 -12.87
CA THR A 341 27.59 -2.93 -13.85
C THR A 341 28.76 -3.78 -13.42
N ASP A 342 28.48 -5.06 -13.26
CA ASP A 342 29.41 -6.04 -13.77
C ASP A 342 28.72 -6.93 -14.82
N PRO A 343 28.50 -6.47 -16.08
CA PRO A 343 27.77 -7.18 -17.12
C PRO A 343 28.69 -7.73 -18.23
N GLU A 344 29.99 -7.93 -17.99
CA GLU A 344 30.68 -9.04 -18.66
C GLU A 344 30.45 -10.37 -17.90
N THR A 345 29.89 -10.32 -16.66
CA THR A 345 29.93 -11.38 -15.64
C THR A 345 28.67 -11.58 -14.78
N ARG A 346 27.66 -10.69 -14.78
CA ARG A 346 26.42 -10.94 -14.02
C ARG A 346 25.62 -12.08 -14.65
N GLU A 347 25.85 -13.27 -14.10
CA GLU A 347 25.20 -14.55 -14.43
C GLU A 347 23.80 -14.70 -13.83
N SER A 348 23.35 -13.76 -12.98
CA SER A 348 22.08 -13.84 -12.26
C SER A 348 21.03 -12.83 -12.74
N TYR A 349 19.77 -13.29 -12.72
CA TYR A 349 18.57 -12.48 -12.92
C TYR A 349 18.43 -11.44 -11.78
N LEU A 350 18.03 -10.20 -12.07
CA LEU A 350 17.76 -9.19 -11.04
C LEU A 350 16.33 -9.39 -10.54
N THR A 351 16.17 -9.89 -9.32
CA THR A 351 14.86 -10.09 -8.71
C THR A 351 14.11 -8.77 -8.55
N THR A 352 12.77 -8.81 -8.49
CA THR A 352 11.95 -7.61 -8.26
C THR A 352 12.35 -6.92 -6.96
N LEU A 353 12.64 -7.68 -5.90
CA LEU A 353 13.13 -7.14 -4.64
C LEU A 353 14.46 -6.36 -4.78
N GLU A 354 15.44 -6.92 -5.50
CA GLU A 354 16.71 -6.22 -5.76
C GLU A 354 16.49 -4.99 -6.65
N LYS A 355 15.63 -5.09 -7.66
CA LYS A 355 15.28 -3.99 -8.57
C LYS A 355 14.64 -2.83 -7.81
N ASP A 356 13.71 -3.10 -6.90
CA ASP A 356 13.03 -2.09 -6.08
C ASP A 356 14.02 -1.40 -5.14
N ALA A 357 14.94 -2.16 -4.52
CA ALA A 357 15.99 -1.61 -3.66
C ALA A 357 16.95 -0.68 -4.43
N LEU A 358 17.38 -1.10 -5.63
CA LEU A 358 18.24 -0.28 -6.49
C LEU A 358 17.51 0.97 -7.00
N THR A 359 16.25 0.83 -7.40
CA THR A 359 15.42 1.95 -7.88
C THR A 359 15.22 2.99 -6.77
N SER A 360 14.89 2.54 -5.56
CA SER A 360 14.76 3.41 -4.38
C SER A 360 16.06 4.15 -4.07
N SER A 361 17.20 3.45 -4.12
CA SER A 361 18.52 4.04 -3.91
C SER A 361 18.84 5.12 -4.97
N ILE A 362 18.46 4.89 -6.22
CA ILE A 362 18.60 5.89 -7.27
C ILE A 362 17.68 7.09 -7.05
N GLU A 363 16.42 6.88 -6.66
CA GLU A 363 15.49 7.97 -6.37
C GLU A 363 16.00 8.88 -5.24
N GLU A 364 16.62 8.31 -4.21
CA GLU A 364 17.30 9.05 -3.15
C GLU A 364 18.45 9.92 -3.69
N ILE A 365 19.32 9.34 -4.54
CA ILE A 365 20.43 10.07 -5.19
C ILE A 365 19.89 11.17 -6.11
N THR A 366 18.88 10.87 -6.92
CA THR A 366 18.24 11.84 -7.82
C THR A 366 17.64 12.99 -7.01
N THR A 367 17.01 12.70 -5.87
CA THR A 367 16.51 13.71 -4.93
C THR A 367 17.64 14.54 -4.31
N ALA A 368 18.75 13.90 -3.92
CA ALA A 368 19.92 14.59 -3.39
C ALA A 368 20.55 15.53 -4.43
N ILE A 369 20.66 15.10 -5.68
CA ILE A 369 21.13 15.92 -6.81
C ILE A 369 20.18 17.10 -7.09
N LEU A 370 18.87 16.90 -7.01
CA LEU A 370 17.90 17.98 -7.17
C LEU A 370 17.96 19.00 -6.02
N SER A 371 18.22 18.54 -4.79
CA SER A 371 18.48 19.42 -3.64
C SER A 371 19.78 20.20 -3.85
N PHE A 372 20.82 19.52 -4.33
CA PHE A 372 22.11 20.10 -4.64
C PHE A 372 22.01 21.26 -5.65
N ASP A 373 21.26 21.08 -6.74
CA ASP A 373 20.99 22.12 -7.75
C ASP A 373 20.31 23.38 -7.17
N LYS A 374 19.55 23.24 -6.08
CA LYS A 374 18.89 24.37 -5.40
C LYS A 374 19.83 25.10 -4.45
N GLN A 375 20.78 24.40 -3.83
CA GLN A 375 21.70 24.96 -2.84
C GLN A 375 22.94 25.61 -3.48
N VAL A 376 23.36 25.11 -4.64
CA VAL A 376 24.60 25.51 -5.32
C VAL A 376 24.29 26.40 -6.52
N SER A 377 24.86 27.61 -6.53
CA SER A 377 24.79 28.46 -7.73
C SER A 377 25.82 28.00 -8.75
N LEU A 378 25.42 27.10 -9.64
CA LEU A 378 26.30 26.46 -10.64
C LEU A 378 27.09 27.45 -11.49
N GLU A 379 26.51 28.62 -11.77
CA GLU A 379 27.14 29.73 -12.51
C GLU A 379 28.40 30.31 -11.83
N LEU A 380 28.62 30.01 -10.55
CA LEU A 380 29.77 30.45 -9.77
C LEU A 380 30.91 29.42 -9.72
N LEU A 381 30.65 28.17 -10.10
CA LEU A 381 31.63 27.08 -10.05
C LEU A 381 32.50 27.05 -11.31
N ALA A 382 33.66 26.39 -11.23
CA ALA A 382 34.53 26.22 -12.39
C ALA A 382 33.88 25.28 -13.43
N GLU A 383 34.19 25.48 -14.72
CA GLU A 383 33.65 24.67 -15.82
C GLU A 383 33.88 23.16 -15.61
N ARG A 384 35.02 22.79 -15.02
CA ARG A 384 35.37 21.42 -14.66
C ARG A 384 34.40 20.79 -13.65
N GLU A 385 33.95 21.56 -12.66
CA GLU A 385 33.04 21.09 -11.60
C GLU A 385 31.61 20.95 -12.12
N ILE A 386 31.16 21.92 -12.90
CA ILE A 386 29.88 21.84 -13.63
C ILE A 386 29.88 20.61 -14.54
N THR A 387 30.98 20.36 -15.25
CA THR A 387 31.16 19.16 -16.08
C THR A 387 31.11 17.88 -15.26
N ARG A 388 31.72 17.86 -14.06
CA ARG A 388 31.69 16.72 -13.14
C ARG A 388 30.26 16.40 -12.68
N LEU A 389 29.50 17.39 -12.21
CA LEU A 389 28.09 17.20 -11.82
C LEU A 389 27.22 16.74 -13.00
N ASN A 390 27.38 17.34 -14.17
CA ASN A 390 26.64 16.91 -15.36
C ASN A 390 27.00 15.48 -15.79
N LYS A 391 28.25 15.06 -15.59
CA LYS A 391 28.68 13.68 -15.81
C LYS A 391 27.99 12.74 -14.80
N LEU A 392 27.91 13.13 -13.53
CA LEU A 392 27.18 12.37 -12.50
C LEU A 392 25.69 12.22 -12.85
N LYS A 393 24.99 13.31 -13.19
CA LYS A 393 23.59 13.27 -13.64
C LYS A 393 23.36 12.30 -14.81
N ARG A 394 24.27 12.33 -15.79
CA ARG A 394 24.23 11.39 -16.93
C ARG A 394 24.52 9.95 -16.53
N ARG A 395 25.33 9.70 -15.48
CA ARG A 395 25.56 8.35 -14.97
C ARG A 395 24.31 7.81 -14.29
N VAL A 396 23.68 8.61 -13.43
CA VAL A 396 22.42 8.25 -12.74
C VAL A 396 21.33 7.90 -13.76
N SER A 397 21.06 8.77 -14.73
CA SER A 397 20.05 8.50 -15.76
C SER A 397 20.36 7.25 -16.59
N ARG A 398 21.63 6.95 -16.87
CA ARG A 398 22.00 5.69 -17.54
C ARG A 398 21.82 4.47 -16.65
N LEU A 399 21.95 4.62 -15.33
CA LEU A 399 21.73 3.53 -14.38
C LEU A 399 20.26 3.20 -14.26
N GLU A 400 19.39 4.22 -14.22
CA GLU A 400 17.93 4.07 -14.32
C GLU A 400 17.56 3.23 -15.54
N ASP A 401 17.97 3.66 -16.74
CA ASP A 401 17.73 2.93 -18.01
C ASP A 401 18.25 1.48 -17.97
N ARG A 402 19.37 1.25 -17.28
CA ARG A 402 20.00 -0.07 -17.19
C ARG A 402 19.30 -1.00 -16.21
N ILE A 403 18.87 -0.52 -15.05
CA ILE A 403 18.07 -1.30 -14.11
C ILE A 403 16.75 -1.73 -14.76
N GLU A 404 16.16 -0.87 -15.59
CA GLU A 404 14.94 -1.23 -16.33
C GLU A 404 15.18 -2.33 -17.38
N THR A 405 16.31 -2.29 -18.09
CA THR A 405 16.58 -3.16 -19.25
C THR A 405 17.45 -4.39 -18.95
N VAL A 406 18.04 -4.50 -17.74
CA VAL A 406 19.00 -5.57 -17.41
C VAL A 406 18.41 -6.98 -17.52
N ASN A 407 17.16 -7.17 -17.09
CA ASN A 407 16.51 -8.48 -17.15
C ASN A 407 16.15 -8.88 -18.58
N GLU A 408 15.78 -7.93 -19.44
CA GLU A 408 15.55 -8.21 -20.86
C GLU A 408 16.85 -8.61 -21.56
N GLN A 409 17.94 -7.89 -21.28
CA GLN A 409 19.28 -8.24 -21.79
C GLN A 409 19.77 -9.58 -21.24
N PHE A 410 19.46 -9.90 -19.98
CA PHE A 410 19.74 -11.19 -19.38
C PHE A 410 19.04 -12.33 -20.14
N VAL A 411 17.73 -12.20 -20.38
CA VAL A 411 16.94 -13.21 -21.10
C VAL A 411 17.46 -13.39 -22.54
N GLU A 412 17.78 -12.31 -23.25
CA GLU A 412 18.33 -12.42 -24.62
C GLU A 412 19.69 -13.12 -24.65
N ARG A 413 20.58 -12.83 -23.69
CA ARG A 413 21.87 -13.54 -23.56
C ARG A 413 21.67 -15.03 -23.28
N LYS A 414 20.73 -15.39 -22.40
CA LYS A 414 20.41 -16.79 -22.09
C LYS A 414 19.79 -17.51 -23.29
N ARG A 415 18.92 -16.83 -24.05
CA ARG A 415 18.37 -17.33 -25.32
C ARG A 415 19.47 -17.65 -26.31
N GLU A 416 20.43 -16.76 -26.52
CA GLU A 416 21.58 -17.03 -27.41
C GLU A 416 22.47 -18.16 -26.89
N GLN A 417 22.76 -18.18 -25.58
CA GLN A 417 23.61 -19.18 -24.94
C GLN A 417 23.03 -20.60 -25.02
N TYR A 418 21.71 -20.73 -24.88
CA TYR A 418 21.00 -22.01 -24.77
C TYR A 418 20.12 -22.33 -25.98
N ALA A 419 20.28 -21.62 -27.11
CA ALA A 419 19.51 -21.87 -28.34
C ALA A 419 19.54 -23.33 -28.79
N ASP A 420 20.72 -23.96 -28.73
CA ASP A 420 20.88 -25.37 -29.10
C ASP A 420 20.32 -26.34 -28.04
N LEU A 421 20.28 -25.92 -26.75
CA LEU A 421 19.83 -26.77 -25.64
C LEU A 421 18.35 -27.12 -25.77
N PHE A 422 17.53 -26.18 -26.25
CA PHE A 422 16.08 -26.32 -26.32
C PHE A 422 15.55 -26.51 -27.75
N SER A 423 16.34 -27.12 -28.61
CA SER A 423 15.96 -27.46 -29.99
C SER A 423 16.11 -28.96 -30.25
N GLY A 424 15.23 -29.51 -31.09
CA GLY A 424 15.41 -30.88 -31.58
C GLY A 424 14.88 -31.98 -30.68
N PHE A 425 13.89 -31.71 -29.84
CA PHE A 425 13.32 -32.73 -28.97
C PHE A 425 12.28 -33.61 -29.69
N GLY A 426 12.36 -34.92 -29.46
CA GLY A 426 11.39 -35.91 -29.96
C GLY A 426 11.37 -36.06 -31.49
N GLU A 427 10.44 -36.90 -32.00
CA GLU A 427 10.24 -37.09 -33.44
C GLU A 427 9.67 -35.84 -34.14
N GLU A 428 9.02 -34.95 -33.37
CA GLU A 428 8.39 -33.72 -33.85
C GLU A 428 9.35 -32.52 -33.92
N ASN A 429 10.61 -32.68 -33.51
CA ASN A 429 11.63 -31.62 -33.53
C ASN A 429 11.16 -30.36 -32.78
N LEU A 430 10.61 -30.55 -31.57
CA LEU A 430 10.07 -29.49 -30.72
C LEU A 430 11.15 -28.47 -30.35
N ALA A 431 10.76 -27.20 -30.26
CA ALA A 431 11.57 -26.10 -29.80
C ALA A 431 10.72 -25.13 -28.97
N LEU A 432 11.33 -24.48 -27.97
CA LEU A 432 10.64 -23.45 -27.19
C LEU A 432 10.32 -22.24 -28.09
N ASN A 433 9.12 -21.68 -27.92
CA ASN A 433 8.79 -20.38 -28.49
C ASN A 433 9.29 -19.24 -27.58
N SER A 434 9.17 -17.98 -28.03
CA SER A 434 9.66 -16.83 -27.26
C SER A 434 9.00 -16.64 -25.89
N GLU A 435 7.74 -17.05 -25.73
CA GLU A 435 6.97 -16.97 -24.48
C GLU A 435 7.46 -18.03 -23.48
N GLN A 436 7.67 -19.26 -23.96
CA GLN A 436 8.17 -20.38 -23.16
C GLN A 436 9.64 -20.16 -22.77
N GLU A 437 10.48 -19.64 -23.68
CA GLU A 437 11.85 -19.23 -23.36
C GLU A 437 11.87 -18.16 -22.25
N LEU A 438 10.99 -17.17 -22.34
CA LEU A 438 10.87 -16.14 -21.32
C LEU A 438 10.53 -16.74 -19.95
N ALA A 439 9.58 -17.69 -19.91
CA ALA A 439 9.22 -18.41 -18.68
C ALA A 439 10.40 -19.23 -18.14
N VAL A 440 11.14 -19.92 -19.02
CA VAL A 440 12.29 -20.76 -18.63
C VAL A 440 13.46 -19.93 -18.10
N TYR A 441 13.71 -18.73 -18.62
CA TYR A 441 14.89 -17.92 -18.25
C TYR A 441 14.64 -16.92 -17.11
N ARG A 442 13.41 -16.42 -16.92
CA ARG A 442 13.09 -15.54 -15.78
C ARG A 442 13.26 -16.27 -14.45
N ASN A 443 13.87 -15.63 -13.46
CA ASN A 443 14.19 -16.28 -12.18
C ASN A 443 14.02 -15.32 -11.01
N ASP A 444 12.83 -14.73 -10.90
CA ASP A 444 12.45 -13.91 -9.75
C ASP A 444 12.13 -14.78 -8.53
N ILE A 445 11.84 -14.18 -7.37
CA ILE A 445 11.47 -14.90 -6.14
C ILE A 445 10.22 -15.77 -6.37
N HIS A 446 9.17 -15.18 -6.93
CA HIS A 446 7.98 -15.90 -7.35
C HIS A 446 7.77 -15.73 -8.86
N ASN A 447 7.65 -16.83 -9.59
CA ASN A 447 7.49 -16.80 -11.04
C ASN A 447 6.12 -17.38 -11.38
N GLN A 448 5.21 -16.51 -11.80
CA GLN A 448 3.88 -16.90 -12.23
C GLN A 448 3.87 -17.13 -13.74
N VAL A 449 3.54 -18.35 -14.16
CA VAL A 449 3.40 -18.70 -15.57
C VAL A 449 1.93 -18.96 -15.87
N ILE A 450 1.27 -17.94 -16.42
CA ILE A 450 -0.13 -17.99 -16.82
C ILE A 450 -0.19 -18.58 -18.22
N ALA A 451 -0.82 -19.73 -18.32
CA ALA A 451 -0.87 -20.48 -19.56
C ALA A 451 -2.31 -20.77 -19.96
N GLY A 452 -2.56 -20.87 -21.27
CA GLY A 452 -3.81 -21.38 -21.80
C GLY A 452 -3.78 -22.90 -22.03
N ALA A 453 -4.94 -23.48 -22.31
CA ALA A 453 -5.06 -24.87 -22.76
C ALA A 453 -4.09 -25.16 -23.91
N GLY A 454 -3.37 -26.28 -23.89
CA GLY A 454 -2.54 -26.73 -25.01
C GLY A 454 -1.34 -25.82 -25.36
N THR A 455 -0.87 -24.98 -24.43
CA THR A 455 0.28 -24.07 -24.62
C THR A 455 1.62 -24.66 -24.18
N GLY A 456 1.63 -25.92 -23.71
CA GLY A 456 2.85 -26.61 -23.29
C GLY A 456 3.28 -26.31 -21.84
N LYS A 457 2.35 -26.06 -20.92
CA LYS A 457 2.60 -25.81 -19.47
C LYS A 457 3.66 -26.74 -18.87
N THR A 458 3.38 -28.04 -18.88
CA THR A 458 4.23 -29.07 -18.29
C THR A 458 5.57 -29.20 -19.02
N PHE A 459 5.60 -28.94 -20.34
CA PHE A 459 6.84 -28.90 -21.12
C PHE A 459 7.73 -27.72 -20.73
N SER A 460 7.16 -26.51 -20.57
CA SER A 460 7.88 -25.33 -20.08
C SER A 460 8.46 -25.56 -18.68
N LEU A 461 7.71 -26.21 -17.78
CA LEU A 461 8.19 -26.58 -16.45
C LEU A 461 9.37 -27.57 -16.51
N SER A 462 9.28 -28.61 -17.36
CA SER A 462 10.39 -29.56 -17.55
C SER A 462 11.65 -28.87 -18.12
N CYS A 463 11.48 -27.98 -19.10
CA CYS A 463 12.57 -27.18 -19.65
C CYS A 463 13.19 -26.23 -18.62
N ARG A 464 12.37 -25.70 -17.70
CA ARG A 464 12.84 -24.88 -16.58
C ARG A 464 13.72 -25.68 -15.63
N VAL A 465 13.34 -26.90 -15.27
CA VAL A 465 14.19 -27.80 -14.47
C VAL A 465 15.51 -28.07 -15.20
N LYS A 466 15.45 -28.38 -16.50
CA LYS A 466 16.65 -28.59 -17.33
C LYS A 466 17.58 -27.37 -17.32
N TYR A 467 17.01 -26.17 -17.43
CA TYR A 467 17.76 -24.91 -17.37
C TYR A 467 18.46 -24.74 -16.01
N LEU A 468 17.75 -24.94 -14.90
CA LEU A 468 18.30 -24.79 -13.54
C LEU A 468 19.47 -25.76 -13.30
N VAL A 469 19.33 -27.04 -13.69
CA VAL A 469 20.41 -28.03 -13.58
C VAL A 469 21.62 -27.64 -14.44
N LYS A 470 21.40 -27.04 -15.62
CA LYS A 470 22.50 -26.53 -16.47
C LYS A 470 23.20 -25.30 -15.90
N GLU A 471 22.47 -24.44 -15.19
CA GLU A 471 23.02 -23.32 -14.42
C GLU A 471 23.72 -23.77 -13.11
N GLY A 472 23.75 -25.08 -12.82
CA GLY A 472 24.50 -25.64 -11.70
C GLY A 472 23.70 -25.80 -10.40
N VAL A 473 22.37 -25.66 -10.44
CA VAL A 473 21.49 -26.03 -9.32
C VAL A 473 21.54 -27.55 -9.13
N SER A 474 21.69 -27.99 -7.88
CA SER A 474 21.64 -29.42 -7.55
C SER A 474 20.26 -29.98 -7.83
N GLU A 475 20.18 -31.18 -8.42
CA GLU A 475 18.90 -31.87 -8.63
C GLU A 475 18.16 -32.08 -7.28
N ASP A 476 18.90 -32.32 -6.19
CA ASP A 476 18.37 -32.52 -4.85
C ASP A 476 17.74 -31.26 -4.22
N ASP A 477 18.01 -30.07 -4.77
CA ASP A 477 17.48 -28.78 -4.31
C ASP A 477 16.17 -28.39 -5.04
N ILE A 478 15.74 -29.20 -6.02
CA ILE A 478 14.56 -28.95 -6.86
C ILE A 478 13.44 -29.91 -6.46
N LEU A 479 12.27 -29.35 -6.16
CA LEU A 479 11.03 -30.07 -5.89
C LEU A 479 9.99 -29.74 -6.97
N THR A 480 9.45 -30.76 -7.62
CA THR A 480 8.34 -30.62 -8.56
C THR A 480 7.07 -31.24 -7.99
N LEU A 481 6.04 -30.41 -7.83
CA LEU A 481 4.76 -30.78 -7.25
C LEU A 481 3.67 -30.73 -8.34
N THR A 482 2.86 -31.78 -8.41
CA THR A 482 1.72 -31.85 -9.32
C THR A 482 0.44 -32.25 -8.58
N PHE A 483 -0.72 -32.05 -9.23
CA PHE A 483 -2.01 -32.36 -8.63
C PHE A 483 -2.34 -33.87 -8.63
N THR A 484 -1.90 -34.63 -9.64
CA THR A 484 -2.25 -36.05 -9.80
C THR A 484 -1.01 -36.94 -9.86
N ARG A 485 -1.12 -38.19 -9.37
CA ARG A 485 -0.01 -39.16 -9.44
C ARG A 485 0.46 -39.38 -10.87
N LYS A 486 -0.49 -39.54 -11.80
CA LYS A 486 -0.20 -39.66 -13.24
C LYS A 486 0.64 -38.49 -13.76
N ALA A 487 0.28 -37.24 -13.41
CA ALA A 487 1.05 -36.07 -13.83
C ALA A 487 2.45 -36.01 -13.19
N ALA A 488 2.60 -36.46 -11.94
CA ALA A 488 3.93 -36.58 -11.30
C ALA A 488 4.78 -37.64 -12.01
N ASP A 489 4.23 -38.81 -12.27
CA ASP A 489 4.91 -39.91 -12.96
C ASP A 489 5.33 -39.48 -14.37
N GLU A 490 4.42 -38.89 -15.16
CA GLU A 490 4.70 -38.36 -16.49
C GLU A 490 5.76 -37.25 -16.47
N MET A 491 5.77 -36.38 -15.45
CA MET A 491 6.80 -35.35 -15.30
C MET A 491 8.17 -35.99 -15.01
N GLY A 492 8.23 -36.97 -14.11
CA GLY A 492 9.46 -37.70 -13.79
C GLY A 492 10.02 -38.46 -14.99
N GLU A 493 9.17 -39.22 -15.69
CA GLU A 493 9.53 -39.92 -16.93
C GLU A 493 10.01 -38.93 -18.00
N ARG A 494 9.35 -37.78 -18.14
CA ARG A 494 9.77 -36.75 -19.09
C ARG A 494 11.16 -36.18 -18.76
N LEU A 495 11.44 -35.91 -17.49
CA LEU A 495 12.75 -35.42 -17.05
C LEU A 495 13.86 -36.45 -17.30
N ASP A 496 13.58 -37.74 -17.09
CA ASP A 496 14.51 -38.83 -17.36
C ASP A 496 14.72 -39.00 -18.89
N GLU A 497 13.65 -39.28 -19.63
CA GLU A 497 13.74 -39.62 -21.07
C GLU A 497 14.22 -38.46 -21.95
N MET A 498 13.76 -37.23 -21.68
CA MET A 498 14.15 -36.08 -22.50
C MET A 498 15.50 -35.49 -22.09
N PHE A 499 15.86 -35.57 -20.81
CA PHE A 499 16.96 -34.78 -20.25
C PHE A 499 17.99 -35.54 -19.42
N ASP A 500 17.81 -36.83 -19.16
CA ASP A 500 18.65 -37.68 -18.28
C ASP A 500 18.76 -37.07 -16.87
N ILE A 501 17.64 -36.57 -16.33
CA ILE A 501 17.53 -35.98 -14.98
C ILE A 501 16.70 -36.93 -14.12
N THR A 502 17.28 -37.44 -13.03
CA THR A 502 16.65 -38.47 -12.17
C THR A 502 16.71 -38.16 -10.67
N GLY A 503 17.50 -37.18 -10.25
CA GLY A 503 17.64 -36.77 -8.85
C GLY A 503 16.60 -35.75 -8.38
N VAL A 504 15.80 -35.18 -9.29
CA VAL A 504 14.77 -34.20 -8.95
C VAL A 504 13.60 -34.89 -8.26
N GLU A 505 13.23 -34.40 -7.08
CA GLU A 505 12.09 -34.92 -6.35
C GLU A 505 10.78 -34.53 -7.06
N THR A 506 10.07 -35.51 -7.61
CA THR A 506 8.82 -35.29 -8.35
C THR A 506 7.71 -36.10 -7.71
N SER A 507 6.68 -35.43 -7.20
CA SER A 507 5.57 -36.12 -6.53
C SER A 507 4.31 -35.27 -6.49
N THR A 508 3.19 -35.85 -6.05
CA THR A 508 2.03 -35.04 -5.69
C THR A 508 2.23 -34.38 -4.33
N LEU A 509 1.56 -33.26 -4.09
CA LEU A 509 1.51 -32.60 -2.78
C LEU A 509 1.19 -33.57 -1.64
N HIS A 510 0.20 -34.44 -1.85
CA HIS A 510 -0.20 -35.44 -0.88
C HIS A 510 0.91 -36.48 -0.62
N SER A 511 1.52 -37.02 -1.67
CA SER A 511 2.61 -37.99 -1.53
C SER A 511 3.84 -37.37 -0.84
N PHE A 512 4.13 -36.09 -1.11
CA PHE A 512 5.20 -35.37 -0.45
C PHE A 512 4.90 -35.12 1.03
N GLY A 513 3.73 -34.55 1.36
CA GLY A 513 3.30 -34.31 2.75
C GLY A 513 3.25 -35.60 3.58
N ASN A 514 2.79 -36.71 2.99
CA ASN A 514 2.81 -38.01 3.65
C ASN A 514 4.23 -38.47 4.01
N ARG A 515 5.21 -38.27 3.12
CA ARG A 515 6.61 -38.62 3.41
C ARG A 515 7.19 -37.72 4.49
N THR A 516 6.89 -36.42 4.44
CA THR A 516 7.28 -35.47 5.49
C THR A 516 6.80 -35.93 6.86
N LEU A 517 5.53 -36.33 6.98
CA LEU A 517 5.01 -36.83 8.26
C LEU A 517 5.61 -38.17 8.68
N ASN A 518 5.77 -39.12 7.76
CA ASN A 518 6.38 -40.41 8.09
C ASN A 518 7.84 -40.27 8.55
N GLU A 519 8.55 -39.23 8.13
CA GLU A 519 9.89 -38.91 8.62
C GLU A 519 9.87 -38.34 10.05
N VAL A 520 8.86 -37.51 10.36
CA VAL A 520 8.67 -36.88 11.68
C VAL A 520 8.15 -37.89 12.72
N ASP A 521 7.06 -38.60 12.39
CA ASP A 521 6.45 -39.61 13.23
C ASP A 521 5.94 -40.81 12.39
N PRO A 522 6.72 -41.90 12.28
CA PRO A 522 6.32 -43.10 11.55
C PRO A 522 5.23 -43.93 12.25
N THR A 523 4.75 -43.51 13.42
CA THR A 523 3.68 -44.21 14.15
C THR A 523 2.28 -43.70 13.84
N LEU A 524 2.16 -42.58 13.11
CA LEU A 524 0.89 -42.05 12.67
C LEU A 524 0.20 -42.97 11.66
N VAL A 525 -1.12 -43.13 11.80
CA VAL A 525 -1.92 -43.99 10.92
C VAL A 525 -2.79 -43.16 9.99
N GLN A 526 -2.66 -43.36 8.67
CA GLN A 526 -3.53 -42.72 7.70
C GLN A 526 -4.88 -43.45 7.60
N ILE A 527 -6.00 -42.73 7.64
CA ILE A 527 -7.35 -43.27 7.42
C ILE A 527 -7.84 -42.85 6.01
N GLU A 528 -8.13 -43.82 5.14
CA GLU A 528 -8.55 -43.60 3.74
C GLU A 528 -10.03 -43.22 3.57
N ASP A 529 -10.36 -42.49 2.49
CA ASP A 529 -11.66 -41.83 2.21
C ASP A 529 -12.91 -42.72 2.31
N GLN A 530 -12.86 -44.00 1.89
CA GLN A 530 -14.02 -44.91 2.01
C GLN A 530 -14.35 -45.27 3.46
N SER A 531 -13.43 -45.02 4.40
CA SER A 531 -13.69 -45.11 5.83
C SER A 531 -14.46 -43.89 6.33
N ARG A 532 -14.32 -42.69 5.72
CA ARG A 532 -14.96 -41.45 6.20
C ARG A 532 -16.48 -41.55 6.19
N LEU A 533 -17.10 -41.97 5.08
CA LEU A 533 -18.57 -42.13 5.03
C LEU A 533 -19.02 -43.11 6.13
N ARG A 534 -18.33 -44.24 6.28
CA ARG A 534 -18.64 -45.25 7.31
C ARG A 534 -18.47 -44.73 8.74
N GLU A 535 -17.48 -43.88 8.99
CA GLU A 535 -17.27 -43.19 10.28
C GLU A 535 -18.36 -42.14 10.52
N VAL A 536 -18.68 -41.32 9.52
CA VAL A 536 -19.77 -40.32 9.59
C VAL A 536 -21.09 -40.98 9.91
N SER A 537 -21.47 -42.05 9.20
CA SER A 537 -22.67 -42.84 9.50
C SER A 537 -22.65 -43.39 10.94
N ARG A 538 -21.47 -43.78 11.45
CA ARG A 538 -21.30 -44.26 12.83
C ARG A 538 -21.47 -43.14 13.85
N PHE A 539 -20.90 -41.97 13.59
CA PHE A 539 -20.98 -40.81 14.47
C PHE A 539 -22.39 -40.26 14.50
N ILE A 540 -23.08 -40.14 13.36
CA ILE A 540 -24.49 -39.79 13.29
C ILE A 540 -25.28 -40.73 14.21
N ARG A 541 -25.17 -42.05 14.03
CA ARG A 541 -25.91 -43.02 14.89
C ARG A 541 -25.58 -42.88 16.38
N ALA A 542 -24.30 -42.69 16.72
CA ALA A 542 -23.88 -42.51 18.10
C ALA A 542 -24.43 -41.20 18.71
N LEU A 543 -24.45 -40.13 17.92
CA LEU A 543 -25.01 -38.83 18.30
C LEU A 543 -26.54 -38.92 18.45
N ARG A 544 -27.25 -39.51 17.50
CA ARG A 544 -28.70 -39.77 17.60
C ARG A 544 -29.09 -40.46 18.90
N ALA A 545 -28.29 -41.43 19.34
CA ALA A 545 -28.57 -42.20 20.55
C ALA A 545 -28.21 -41.46 21.86
N ASN A 546 -27.26 -40.52 21.84
CA ASN A 546 -26.64 -39.97 23.06
C ASN A 546 -26.68 -38.44 23.18
N ASP A 547 -27.06 -37.72 22.12
CA ASP A 547 -27.05 -36.26 22.02
C ASP A 547 -28.45 -35.77 21.59
N ALA A 548 -29.23 -35.30 22.57
CA ALA A 548 -30.61 -34.88 22.36
C ALA A 548 -30.74 -33.60 21.52
N GLU A 549 -29.71 -32.75 21.52
CA GLU A 549 -29.68 -31.54 20.71
C GLU A 549 -29.43 -31.91 19.24
N PHE A 550 -28.45 -32.78 18.99
CA PHE A 550 -28.21 -33.34 17.66
C PHE A 550 -29.46 -34.00 17.08
N GLU A 551 -30.10 -34.91 17.83
CA GLU A 551 -31.30 -35.62 17.36
C GLU A 551 -32.43 -34.65 16.98
N SER A 552 -32.62 -33.57 17.75
CA SER A 552 -33.64 -32.57 17.45
C SER A 552 -33.37 -31.80 16.15
N HIS A 553 -32.11 -31.50 15.84
CA HIS A 553 -31.76 -30.84 14.58
C HIS A 553 -31.78 -31.81 13.40
N TYR A 554 -31.28 -33.03 13.60
CA TYR A 554 -31.26 -34.07 12.57
C TYR A 554 -32.67 -34.46 12.11
N GLU A 555 -33.60 -34.72 13.04
CA GLU A 555 -35.00 -35.04 12.69
C GLU A 555 -35.72 -33.87 11.99
N ALA A 556 -35.51 -32.63 12.46
CA ALA A 556 -36.09 -31.46 11.80
C ALA A 556 -35.54 -31.26 10.37
N PHE A 557 -34.26 -31.54 10.14
CA PHE A 557 -33.67 -31.56 8.81
C PHE A 557 -34.25 -32.70 7.96
N LEU A 558 -34.33 -33.92 8.49
CA LEU A 558 -34.91 -35.08 7.81
C LEU A 558 -36.33 -34.83 7.31
N ASP A 559 -37.20 -34.27 8.16
CA ASP A 559 -38.59 -33.97 7.81
C ASP A 559 -38.67 -33.00 6.62
N ILE A 560 -37.84 -31.93 6.63
CA ILE A 560 -37.80 -30.93 5.55
C ILE A 560 -37.23 -31.55 4.27
N TYR A 561 -36.09 -32.24 4.37
CA TYR A 561 -35.41 -32.88 3.24
C TYR A 561 -36.31 -33.90 2.56
N ALA A 562 -37.07 -34.68 3.34
CA ALA A 562 -38.00 -35.68 2.82
C ALA A 562 -39.18 -35.05 2.08
N GLU A 563 -39.76 -33.96 2.58
CA GLU A 563 -40.86 -33.25 1.92
C GLU A 563 -40.45 -32.66 0.56
N GLU A 564 -39.19 -32.26 0.42
CA GLU A 564 -38.69 -31.60 -0.78
C GLU A 564 -38.08 -32.56 -1.82
N ASN A 565 -37.44 -33.66 -1.40
CA ASN A 565 -36.66 -34.52 -2.30
C ASN A 565 -37.33 -35.87 -2.63
N LEU A 566 -38.35 -36.30 -1.88
CA LEU A 566 -39.08 -37.51 -2.23
C LEU A 566 -40.21 -37.22 -3.23
N SER A 567 -40.17 -37.89 -4.38
CA SER A 567 -41.27 -37.85 -5.34
C SER A 567 -42.46 -38.68 -4.86
N ASP A 568 -43.68 -38.14 -5.00
CA ASP A 568 -44.93 -38.88 -4.82
C ASP A 568 -45.32 -39.71 -6.07
N GLU A 569 -44.61 -39.56 -7.18
CA GLU A 569 -44.91 -40.22 -8.44
C GLU A 569 -44.37 -41.66 -8.47
N SER A 570 -45.28 -42.62 -8.65
CA SER A 570 -44.92 -44.05 -8.66
C SER A 570 -43.97 -44.42 -9.81
N ASP A 571 -44.03 -43.72 -10.94
CA ASP A 571 -43.17 -44.01 -12.10
C ASP A 571 -41.74 -43.55 -11.85
N THR A 572 -41.55 -42.37 -11.27
CA THR A 572 -40.24 -41.85 -10.85
C THR A 572 -39.53 -42.80 -9.87
N ARG A 573 -40.25 -43.30 -8.86
CA ARG A 573 -39.71 -44.29 -7.90
C ARG A 573 -39.34 -45.60 -8.59
N LYS A 574 -40.17 -46.05 -9.53
CA LYS A 574 -39.95 -47.29 -10.29
C LYS A 574 -38.71 -47.16 -11.17
N ASP A 575 -38.58 -46.05 -11.89
CA ASP A 575 -37.45 -45.78 -12.79
C ASP A 575 -36.13 -45.69 -12.01
N PHE A 576 -36.15 -45.08 -10.81
CA PHE A 576 -35.00 -45.07 -9.90
C PHE A 576 -34.56 -46.49 -9.51
N VAL A 577 -35.50 -47.33 -9.06
CA VAL A 577 -35.20 -48.71 -8.67
C VAL A 577 -34.72 -49.55 -9.85
N GLU A 578 -35.28 -49.32 -11.05
CA GLU A 578 -34.78 -49.94 -12.27
C GLU A 578 -33.35 -49.50 -12.57
N SER A 579 -33.02 -48.22 -12.38
CA SER A 579 -31.66 -47.71 -12.59
C SER A 579 -30.61 -48.40 -11.72
N ILE A 580 -30.91 -48.65 -10.43
CA ILE A 580 -30.03 -49.38 -9.50
C ILE A 580 -29.88 -50.84 -9.93
N ARG A 581 -30.97 -51.51 -10.33
CA ARG A 581 -30.90 -52.91 -10.77
C ARG A 581 -30.04 -53.12 -12.01
N TYR A 582 -29.93 -52.10 -12.85
CA TYR A 582 -29.07 -52.11 -14.02
C TYR A 582 -27.66 -51.54 -13.76
N SER A 583 -27.37 -51.11 -12.52
CA SER A 583 -26.04 -50.75 -12.06
C SER A 583 -25.29 -52.00 -11.61
N SER A 584 -24.23 -52.37 -12.33
CA SER A 584 -23.37 -53.48 -11.96
C SER A 584 -22.58 -53.11 -10.69
N GLY A 585 -22.76 -53.87 -9.61
CA GLY A 585 -22.00 -53.67 -8.37
C GLY A 585 -22.63 -52.75 -7.34
N THR A 586 -23.88 -52.32 -7.52
CA THR A 586 -24.61 -51.50 -6.54
C THR A 586 -25.71 -52.33 -5.88
N THR A 587 -25.76 -52.36 -4.55
CA THR A 587 -26.85 -53.04 -3.82
C THR A 587 -28.14 -52.23 -3.90
N LEU A 588 -29.28 -52.84 -3.59
CA LEU A 588 -30.57 -52.14 -3.44
C LEU A 588 -30.53 -51.04 -2.37
N ARG A 589 -29.59 -51.12 -1.43
CA ARG A 589 -29.35 -50.10 -0.40
C ARG A 589 -28.43 -48.97 -0.88
N GLY A 590 -27.93 -49.04 -2.12
CA GLY A 590 -27.01 -48.06 -2.71
C GLY A 590 -25.54 -48.28 -2.36
N GLU A 591 -25.15 -49.46 -1.86
CA GLU A 591 -23.75 -49.77 -1.56
C GLU A 591 -22.99 -50.17 -2.80
N GLU A 592 -21.85 -49.53 -3.06
CA GLU A 592 -20.88 -50.05 -4.02
C GLU A 592 -20.12 -51.22 -3.41
N VAL A 593 -20.13 -52.34 -4.12
CA VAL A 593 -19.44 -53.56 -3.73
C VAL A 593 -18.02 -53.53 -4.28
N GLU A 594 -17.05 -53.30 -3.39
CA GLU A 594 -15.62 -53.30 -3.69
C GLU A 594 -15.09 -54.72 -4.06
N SER A 595 -15.31 -55.19 -5.28
CA SER A 595 -14.54 -56.30 -5.86
C SER A 595 -14.37 -56.15 -7.37
N ARG A 596 -13.16 -56.43 -7.88
CA ARG A 596 -12.83 -56.44 -9.31
C ARG A 596 -13.14 -57.77 -10.00
N PHE A 597 -13.76 -58.71 -9.28
CA PHE A 597 -14.02 -60.05 -9.76
C PHE A 597 -15.51 -60.37 -9.64
N ASP A 598 -16.12 -60.75 -10.77
CA ASP A 598 -17.56 -60.98 -10.92
C ASP A 598 -18.16 -61.85 -9.80
N GLU A 599 -17.46 -62.89 -9.34
CA GLU A 599 -17.99 -63.81 -8.32
C GLU A 599 -18.23 -63.16 -6.94
N GLU A 600 -17.21 -62.48 -6.41
CA GLU A 600 -17.27 -61.88 -5.07
C GLU A 600 -18.21 -60.67 -5.06
N GLN A 601 -18.17 -59.90 -6.15
CA GLN A 601 -19.09 -58.79 -6.37
C GLN A 601 -20.56 -59.26 -6.40
N ASP A 602 -20.87 -60.32 -7.16
CA ASP A 602 -22.20 -60.89 -7.25
C ASP A 602 -22.69 -61.44 -5.90
N VAL A 603 -21.81 -62.10 -5.14
CA VAL A 603 -22.15 -62.70 -3.86
C VAL A 603 -22.41 -61.65 -2.79
N HIS A 604 -21.53 -60.66 -2.65
CA HIS A 604 -21.71 -59.57 -1.69
C HIS A 604 -22.99 -58.78 -2.00
N THR A 605 -23.24 -58.49 -3.28
CA THR A 605 -24.49 -57.85 -3.73
C THR A 605 -25.70 -58.69 -3.33
N SER A 606 -25.64 -60.00 -3.56
CA SER A 606 -26.72 -60.92 -3.23
C SER A 606 -26.99 -61.02 -1.73
N ILE A 607 -25.95 -61.02 -0.88
CA ILE A 607 -26.07 -61.03 0.59
C ILE A 607 -26.70 -59.72 1.06
N ALA A 608 -26.17 -58.57 0.64
CA ALA A 608 -26.64 -57.25 1.01
C ALA A 608 -28.12 -57.03 0.64
N ASP A 609 -28.48 -57.36 -0.60
CA ASP A 609 -29.85 -57.28 -1.12
C ASP A 609 -30.81 -58.18 -0.35
N TRP A 610 -30.35 -59.38 0.02
CA TRP A 610 -31.18 -60.32 0.77
C TRP A 610 -31.43 -59.79 2.18
N LEU A 611 -30.38 -59.33 2.88
CA LEU A 611 -30.50 -58.73 4.20
C LEU A 611 -31.45 -57.52 4.18
N PHE A 612 -31.32 -56.65 3.18
CA PHE A 612 -32.20 -55.49 3.00
C PHE A 612 -33.66 -55.87 2.74
N LYS A 613 -33.93 -56.81 1.81
CA LYS A 613 -35.29 -57.30 1.50
C LYS A 613 -36.00 -57.91 2.70
N HIS A 614 -35.23 -58.45 3.64
CA HIS A 614 -35.72 -59.10 4.86
C HIS A 614 -35.70 -58.18 6.09
N GLU A 615 -35.48 -56.88 5.89
CA GLU A 615 -35.45 -55.85 6.95
C GLU A 615 -34.43 -56.15 8.06
N LEU A 616 -33.34 -56.84 7.73
CA LEU A 616 -32.26 -57.10 8.68
C LEU A 616 -31.25 -55.96 8.62
N ASP A 617 -31.06 -55.27 9.75
CA ASP A 617 -30.01 -54.26 9.86
C ASP A 617 -28.63 -54.91 9.72
N TYR A 618 -27.86 -54.41 8.77
CA TYR A 618 -26.50 -54.86 8.50
C TYR A 618 -25.58 -53.67 8.22
N ARG A 619 -24.29 -53.92 8.35
CA ARG A 619 -23.21 -53.00 8.08
C ARG A 619 -22.21 -53.69 7.18
N TYR A 620 -22.09 -53.22 5.95
CA TYR A 620 -21.11 -53.72 5.00
C TYR A 620 -19.72 -53.19 5.34
N ARG A 621 -18.73 -54.09 5.43
CA ARG A 621 -17.30 -53.80 5.63
C ARG A 621 -17.03 -52.77 6.73
N GLN A 622 -17.54 -53.02 7.93
CA GLN A 622 -17.35 -52.16 9.09
C GLN A 622 -16.11 -52.59 9.89
N TYR A 623 -15.22 -51.64 10.22
CA TYR A 623 -14.09 -51.88 11.12
C TYR A 623 -14.52 -52.48 12.48
N ALA A 624 -13.87 -53.59 12.84
CA ALA A 624 -14.10 -54.28 14.10
C ALA A 624 -13.05 -53.84 15.15
N ALA A 625 -13.32 -52.73 15.85
CA ALA A 625 -12.42 -52.16 16.87
C ALA A 625 -12.06 -53.12 18.03
N TRP A 626 -12.82 -54.20 18.21
CA TRP A 626 -12.53 -55.23 19.22
C TRP A 626 -11.50 -56.27 18.75
N ALA A 627 -11.27 -56.40 17.44
CA ALA A 627 -10.31 -57.35 16.88
C ALA A 627 -8.91 -56.74 16.92
N GLY A 628 -8.00 -57.38 17.66
CA GLY A 628 -6.60 -56.93 17.73
C GLY A 628 -5.88 -57.10 16.39
N ASN A 629 -4.95 -56.19 16.08
CA ASN A 629 -4.11 -56.18 14.87
C ASN A 629 -3.19 -57.42 14.79
N PRO A 630 -3.49 -58.48 14.01
CA PRO A 630 -2.63 -59.66 13.95
C PRO A 630 -1.38 -59.40 13.10
N ASN A 631 -1.48 -58.46 12.14
CA ASN A 631 -0.43 -58.09 11.16
C ASN A 631 -0.22 -56.57 11.03
N ASN A 632 -0.62 -55.78 12.04
CA ASN A 632 -0.69 -54.31 11.95
C ASN A 632 -1.76 -53.76 10.97
N GLU A 633 -2.68 -54.61 10.52
CA GLU A 633 -3.81 -54.24 9.65
C GLU A 633 -5.15 -54.40 10.37
N ALA A 634 -5.98 -53.37 10.26
CA ALA A 634 -7.32 -53.30 10.84
C ALA A 634 -8.23 -54.41 10.29
N TYR A 635 -8.87 -55.20 11.16
CA TYR A 635 -9.83 -56.22 10.73
C TYR A 635 -11.16 -55.59 10.32
N ILE A 636 -11.60 -55.88 9.09
CA ILE A 636 -12.82 -55.35 8.48
C ILE A 636 -13.65 -56.54 7.94
N PRO A 637 -14.62 -57.08 8.71
CA PRO A 637 -15.52 -58.15 8.27
C PRO A 637 -16.42 -57.73 7.11
N ASP A 638 -16.73 -58.64 6.17
CA ASP A 638 -17.58 -58.35 5.01
C ASP A 638 -18.95 -57.82 5.39
N PHE A 639 -19.63 -58.46 6.34
CA PHE A 639 -20.89 -57.95 6.90
C PHE A 639 -20.93 -58.09 8.42
N THR A 640 -21.51 -57.09 9.08
CA THR A 640 -21.84 -57.14 10.50
C THR A 640 -23.34 -56.91 10.68
N LEU A 641 -24.03 -57.79 11.41
CA LEU A 641 -25.43 -57.63 11.79
C LEU A 641 -25.47 -57.22 13.27
N PRO A 642 -25.56 -55.92 13.59
CA PRO A 642 -25.29 -55.41 14.93
C PRO A 642 -26.30 -55.85 15.97
N SER A 643 -27.58 -55.93 15.58
CA SER A 643 -28.68 -56.40 16.43
C SER A 643 -28.52 -57.86 16.87
N LEU A 644 -27.70 -58.62 16.14
CA LEU A 644 -27.46 -60.05 16.35
C LEU A 644 -26.04 -60.34 16.86
N ASP A 645 -25.18 -59.33 16.96
CA ASP A 645 -23.73 -59.46 17.22
C ASP A 645 -23.07 -60.55 16.34
N LEU A 646 -23.47 -60.58 15.06
CA LEU A 646 -23.08 -61.59 14.08
C LEU A 646 -22.23 -60.97 12.96
N TYR A 647 -21.10 -61.61 12.66
CA TYR A 647 -20.18 -61.25 11.59
C TYR A 647 -20.24 -62.28 10.46
N ILE A 648 -20.27 -61.85 9.21
CA ILE A 648 -20.32 -62.73 8.04
C ILE A 648 -19.10 -62.44 7.18
N GLU A 649 -18.42 -63.50 6.76
CA GLU A 649 -17.27 -63.45 5.86
C GLU A 649 -17.51 -64.38 4.67
N TYR A 650 -17.24 -63.89 3.47
CA TYR A 650 -17.28 -64.68 2.25
C TYR A 650 -15.85 -64.96 1.76
N ILE A 651 -15.53 -66.25 1.58
CA ILE A 651 -14.25 -66.66 1.00
C ILE A 651 -14.52 -67.04 -0.46
N PRO A 652 -14.02 -66.27 -1.45
CA PRO A 652 -14.25 -66.58 -2.88
C PRO A 652 -13.67 -67.94 -3.26
N SER A 653 -14.18 -68.58 -4.31
CA SER A 653 -13.68 -69.89 -4.78
C SER A 653 -12.18 -69.89 -5.12
N GLU A 654 -11.53 -71.06 -5.09
CA GLU A 654 -10.10 -71.21 -5.43
C GLU A 654 -9.76 -70.63 -6.81
N ALA A 655 -10.65 -70.78 -7.78
CA ALA A 655 -10.49 -70.26 -9.14
C ALA A 655 -10.50 -68.73 -9.20
N THR A 656 -11.17 -68.06 -8.26
CA THR A 656 -11.23 -66.60 -8.13
C THR A 656 -10.05 -66.09 -7.31
N ARG A 657 -9.69 -66.77 -6.22
CA ARG A 657 -8.49 -66.47 -5.41
C ARG A 657 -7.19 -66.52 -6.24
N GLN A 658 -7.06 -67.45 -7.17
CA GLN A 658 -5.88 -67.56 -8.06
C GLN A 658 -5.78 -66.42 -9.10
N ARG A 659 -6.88 -65.71 -9.38
CA ARG A 659 -6.93 -64.57 -10.31
C ARG A 659 -6.63 -63.23 -9.61
N LYS A 660 -6.71 -63.17 -8.28
CA LYS A 660 -6.31 -62.02 -7.46
C LYS A 660 -4.78 -61.82 -7.52
N ARG A 661 -4.31 -60.57 -7.53
CA ARG A 661 -2.86 -60.27 -7.52
C ARG A 661 -2.25 -60.73 -6.18
N TRP A 662 -0.97 -61.09 -6.15
CA TRP A 662 -0.28 -61.72 -5.00
C TRP A 662 -0.25 -60.91 -3.69
N TYR A 663 -0.67 -59.64 -3.70
CA TYR A 663 -0.78 -58.76 -2.53
C TYR A 663 -2.22 -58.63 -1.99
N GLU A 664 -3.24 -59.14 -2.69
CA GLU A 664 -4.62 -59.23 -2.18
C GLU A 664 -4.77 -60.57 -1.43
N GLN A 665 -4.24 -60.65 -0.20
CA GLN A 665 -4.38 -61.86 0.62
C GLN A 665 -5.83 -61.97 1.11
N CYS A 666 -6.62 -62.89 0.53
CA CYS A 666 -7.90 -63.28 1.14
C CYS A 666 -7.63 -64.10 2.40
N PRO A 667 -8.16 -63.69 3.57
CA PRO A 667 -8.00 -64.48 4.79
C PRO A 667 -8.66 -65.84 4.62
N THR A 668 -7.96 -66.87 5.09
CA THR A 668 -8.45 -68.25 5.15
C THR A 668 -9.47 -68.41 6.28
N ALA A 669 -10.29 -69.45 6.21
CA ALA A 669 -11.24 -69.79 7.28
C ALA A 669 -10.54 -69.98 8.64
N ASP A 670 -9.31 -70.51 8.64
CA ASP A 670 -8.50 -70.69 9.85
C ASP A 670 -8.00 -69.35 10.42
N GLU A 671 -7.61 -68.40 9.56
CA GLU A 671 -7.22 -67.04 9.98
C GLU A 671 -8.40 -66.28 10.57
N ILE A 672 -9.57 -66.33 9.93
CA ILE A 672 -10.81 -65.76 10.47
C ILE A 672 -11.13 -66.41 11.83
N SER A 673 -11.09 -67.75 11.92
CA SER A 673 -11.33 -68.45 13.19
C SER A 673 -10.39 -68.01 14.31
N THR A 674 -9.14 -67.64 13.99
CA THR A 674 -8.15 -67.16 14.96
C THR A 674 -8.49 -65.75 15.46
N ILE A 675 -9.01 -64.86 14.60
CA ILE A 675 -9.44 -63.51 14.97
C ILE A 675 -10.58 -63.53 16.00
N PHE A 676 -11.52 -64.47 15.84
CA PHE A 676 -12.65 -64.63 16.77
C PHE A 676 -12.30 -65.50 18.00
N GLU A 677 -11.15 -66.16 18.03
CA GLU A 677 -10.75 -67.06 19.11
C GLU A 677 -10.59 -66.29 20.43
N GLY A 678 -11.33 -66.71 21.46
CA GLY A 678 -11.30 -66.06 22.79
C GLY A 678 -12.21 -64.82 22.91
N THR A 679 -12.97 -64.47 21.88
CA THR A 679 -14.00 -63.41 21.92
C THR A 679 -15.39 -63.99 22.24
N ASP A 680 -16.33 -63.13 22.64
CA ASP A 680 -17.75 -63.48 22.81
C ASP A 680 -18.58 -63.23 21.53
N LYS A 681 -17.91 -62.88 20.42
CA LYS A 681 -18.52 -62.53 19.13
C LYS A 681 -18.94 -63.76 18.33
N THR A 682 -20.03 -63.63 17.57
CA THR A 682 -20.53 -64.72 16.72
C THR A 682 -20.14 -64.47 15.27
N TYR A 683 -19.68 -65.48 14.54
CA TYR A 683 -19.32 -65.34 13.12
C TYR A 683 -19.91 -66.46 12.23
N LEU A 684 -19.96 -66.18 10.93
CA LEU A 684 -20.40 -67.08 9.86
C LEU A 684 -19.43 -66.94 8.69
N VAL A 685 -18.73 -68.02 8.35
CA VAL A 685 -17.91 -68.10 7.14
C VAL A 685 -18.71 -68.81 6.05
N ILE A 686 -18.74 -68.21 4.86
CA ILE A 686 -19.34 -68.78 3.64
C ILE A 686 -18.19 -69.08 2.68
N ASP A 687 -17.88 -70.36 2.53
CA ASP A 687 -16.81 -70.82 1.64
C ASP A 687 -17.36 -71.04 0.22
N GLY A 688 -16.85 -70.27 -0.76
CA GLY A 688 -17.22 -70.34 -2.17
C GLY A 688 -16.82 -71.65 -2.86
N ASP A 689 -15.90 -72.43 -2.28
CA ASP A 689 -15.61 -73.79 -2.74
C ASP A 689 -16.67 -74.81 -2.29
N GLU A 690 -17.42 -74.50 -1.21
CA GLU A 690 -18.49 -75.34 -0.66
C GLU A 690 -19.89 -74.88 -1.07
N VAL A 691 -20.09 -73.57 -1.27
CA VAL A 691 -21.38 -72.93 -1.59
C VAL A 691 -21.25 -72.14 -2.88
N ALA A 692 -21.93 -72.59 -3.93
CA ALA A 692 -21.94 -71.87 -5.21
C ALA A 692 -22.61 -70.48 -5.07
N PRO A 693 -22.17 -69.45 -5.82
CA PRO A 693 -22.71 -68.08 -5.72
C PRO A 693 -24.24 -67.98 -5.73
N ASN A 694 -24.90 -68.72 -6.61
CA ASN A 694 -26.36 -68.73 -6.73
C ASN A 694 -27.10 -69.46 -5.58
N GLN A 695 -26.36 -70.08 -4.65
CA GLN A 695 -26.88 -70.76 -3.46
C GLN A 695 -26.64 -69.98 -2.17
N VAL A 696 -25.82 -68.92 -2.20
CA VAL A 696 -25.38 -68.19 -1.01
C VAL A 696 -26.55 -67.62 -0.20
N THR A 697 -27.53 -66.98 -0.84
CA THR A 697 -28.70 -66.41 -0.13
C THR A 697 -29.56 -67.47 0.56
N ARG A 698 -29.68 -68.65 -0.07
CA ARG A 698 -30.37 -69.80 0.54
C ARG A 698 -29.59 -70.35 1.72
N TYR A 699 -28.27 -70.51 1.56
CA TYR A 699 -27.39 -70.95 2.64
C TYR A 699 -27.44 -69.99 3.83
N LEU A 700 -27.37 -68.68 3.57
CA LEU A 700 -27.51 -67.63 4.57
C LEU A 700 -28.85 -67.75 5.33
N ALA A 701 -29.97 -67.91 4.61
CA ALA A 701 -31.28 -68.09 5.22
C ALA A 701 -31.34 -69.34 6.12
N ASP A 702 -30.80 -70.47 5.66
CA ASP A 702 -30.75 -71.72 6.42
C ASP A 702 -29.87 -71.57 7.69
N GLN A 703 -28.74 -70.86 7.59
CA GLN A 703 -27.81 -70.61 8.69
C GLN A 703 -28.37 -69.66 9.76
N LEU A 704 -29.09 -68.61 9.35
CA LEU A 704 -29.76 -67.69 10.28
C LEU A 704 -30.94 -68.39 10.97
N SER A 705 -31.73 -69.17 10.22
CA SER A 705 -32.83 -69.98 10.76
C SER A 705 -32.35 -71.01 11.78
N ALA A 706 -31.23 -71.69 11.51
CA ALA A 706 -30.62 -72.65 12.43
C ALA A 706 -30.18 -72.02 13.76
N ARG A 707 -29.90 -70.71 13.75
CA ARG A 707 -29.54 -69.91 14.93
C ARG A 707 -30.77 -69.30 15.63
N GLY A 708 -31.99 -69.61 15.18
CA GLY A 708 -33.23 -69.12 15.76
C GLY A 708 -33.56 -67.67 15.41
N ILE A 709 -32.98 -67.15 14.32
CA ILE A 709 -33.21 -65.80 13.82
C ILE A 709 -34.30 -65.88 12.74
N ASP A 710 -35.50 -65.41 13.06
CA ASP A 710 -36.66 -65.42 12.15
C ASP A 710 -36.54 -64.21 11.22
N SER A 711 -36.11 -64.42 9.97
CA SER A 711 -36.12 -63.35 8.97
C SER A 711 -37.56 -63.01 8.61
N ALA A 712 -37.94 -61.73 8.62
CA ALA A 712 -39.27 -61.30 8.18
C ALA A 712 -39.60 -61.84 6.77
N SER A 713 -40.89 -61.91 6.42
CA SER A 713 -41.25 -62.16 5.01
C SER A 713 -40.59 -61.07 4.15
N PRO A 714 -40.04 -61.41 2.97
CA PRO A 714 -39.41 -60.40 2.13
C PRO A 714 -40.44 -59.33 1.74
N LEU A 715 -40.00 -58.07 1.69
CA LEU A 715 -40.79 -56.93 1.24
C LEU A 715 -41.50 -57.23 -0.09
N SER A 716 -42.77 -56.83 -0.22
CA SER A 716 -43.48 -56.96 -1.50
C SER A 716 -42.88 -56.06 -2.57
N GLY A 717 -43.22 -56.29 -3.85
CA GLY A 717 -42.62 -55.54 -4.95
C GLY A 717 -42.85 -54.02 -4.90
N ALA A 718 -43.93 -53.54 -4.28
CA ALA A 718 -44.18 -52.11 -4.07
C ALA A 718 -43.42 -51.59 -2.85
N GLU A 719 -43.54 -52.27 -1.70
CA GLU A 719 -42.85 -51.88 -0.46
C GLU A 719 -41.32 -51.89 -0.64
N LEU A 720 -40.77 -52.82 -1.43
CA LEU A 720 -39.35 -52.84 -1.75
C LEU A 720 -38.95 -51.63 -2.62
N ARG A 721 -39.81 -51.17 -3.54
CA ARG A 721 -39.48 -49.98 -4.35
C ARG A 721 -39.44 -48.73 -3.49
N ASP A 722 -40.43 -48.56 -2.62
CA ASP A 722 -40.49 -47.44 -1.69
C ASP A 722 -39.29 -47.48 -0.73
N ALA A 723 -39.00 -48.64 -0.12
CA ALA A 723 -37.86 -48.79 0.77
C ALA A 723 -36.51 -48.52 0.09
N VAL A 724 -36.32 -48.96 -1.16
CA VAL A 724 -35.10 -48.66 -1.93
C VAL A 724 -34.98 -47.17 -2.20
N TYR A 725 -36.03 -46.56 -2.75
CA TYR A 725 -36.03 -45.14 -3.08
C TYR A 725 -35.78 -44.28 -1.83
N GLU A 726 -36.58 -44.48 -0.79
CA GLU A 726 -36.48 -43.71 0.46
C GLU A 726 -35.13 -43.91 1.15
N HIS A 727 -34.57 -45.13 1.19
CA HIS A 727 -33.28 -45.34 1.85
C HIS A 727 -32.13 -44.63 1.12
N ASN A 728 -32.12 -44.68 -0.21
CA ASN A 728 -31.06 -44.06 -1.00
C ASN A 728 -31.12 -42.53 -0.92
N ILE A 729 -32.32 -41.94 -0.94
CA ILE A 729 -32.48 -40.48 -0.82
C ILE A 729 -32.30 -40.01 0.64
N LEU A 730 -32.96 -40.63 1.61
CA LEU A 730 -32.98 -40.12 2.99
C LEU A 730 -31.82 -40.57 3.87
N THR A 731 -31.19 -41.72 3.58
CA THR A 731 -30.09 -42.20 4.42
C THR A 731 -28.75 -42.00 3.74
N ARG A 732 -28.60 -42.48 2.51
CA ARG A 732 -27.31 -42.42 1.81
C ARG A 732 -26.91 -41.01 1.41
N GLU A 733 -27.81 -40.32 0.73
CA GLU A 733 -27.55 -38.96 0.24
C GLU A 733 -27.25 -38.01 1.41
N ILE A 734 -28.04 -38.11 2.48
CA ILE A 734 -27.82 -37.34 3.70
C ILE A 734 -26.47 -37.68 4.34
N GLU A 735 -26.13 -38.96 4.55
CA GLU A 735 -24.80 -39.34 5.07
C GLU A 735 -23.66 -38.80 4.19
N SER A 736 -23.86 -38.73 2.86
CA SER A 736 -22.93 -38.09 1.93
C SER A 736 -22.80 -36.58 2.16
N HIS A 737 -23.91 -35.85 2.29
CA HIS A 737 -23.90 -34.42 2.60
C HIS A 737 -23.13 -34.11 3.89
N PHE A 738 -23.33 -34.92 4.95
CA PHE A 738 -22.56 -34.80 6.19
C PHE A 738 -21.05 -35.05 5.97
N ALA A 739 -20.70 -36.07 5.19
CA ALA A 739 -19.30 -36.39 4.89
C ALA A 739 -18.63 -35.28 4.07
N ASP A 740 -19.35 -34.68 3.11
CA ASP A 740 -18.89 -33.55 2.32
C ASP A 740 -18.74 -32.28 3.15
N PHE A 741 -19.68 -32.03 4.09
CA PHE A 741 -19.55 -30.94 5.05
C PHE A 741 -18.28 -31.07 5.88
N VAL A 742 -18.02 -32.25 6.45
CA VAL A 742 -16.79 -32.52 7.23
C VAL A 742 -15.55 -32.27 6.37
N LYS A 743 -15.52 -32.80 5.14
CA LYS A 743 -14.39 -32.65 4.21
C LYS A 743 -14.13 -31.19 3.84
N LYS A 744 -15.18 -30.41 3.52
CA LYS A 744 -15.07 -29.01 3.13
C LYS A 744 -14.66 -28.12 4.30
N ALA A 745 -15.23 -28.35 5.48
CA ALA A 745 -14.86 -27.64 6.71
C ALA A 745 -13.36 -27.75 6.99
N LYS A 746 -12.80 -28.97 6.90
CA LYS A 746 -11.37 -29.20 7.09
C LYS A 746 -10.53 -28.58 5.97
N THR A 747 -10.88 -28.82 4.71
CA THR A 747 -10.15 -28.28 3.55
C THR A 747 -10.05 -26.75 3.57
N ASN A 748 -11.12 -26.09 4.00
CA ASN A 748 -11.20 -24.63 4.09
C ASN A 748 -10.78 -24.08 5.46
N GLN A 749 -10.32 -24.94 6.39
CA GLN A 749 -10.00 -24.58 7.77
C GLN A 749 -11.09 -23.74 8.48
N GLN A 750 -12.35 -24.05 8.19
CA GLN A 750 -13.49 -23.38 8.80
C GLN A 750 -13.90 -24.09 10.08
N ASN A 751 -14.08 -23.32 11.16
CA ASN A 751 -14.79 -23.77 12.33
C ASN A 751 -16.27 -23.37 12.20
N PRO A 752 -17.18 -24.31 11.89
CA PRO A 752 -18.56 -23.95 11.59
C PRO A 752 -19.29 -23.29 12.77
N ARG A 753 -18.85 -23.55 14.01
CA ARG A 753 -19.41 -22.94 15.22
C ARG A 753 -19.39 -21.41 15.18
N ASP A 754 -18.37 -20.83 14.56
CA ASP A 754 -18.20 -19.37 14.52
C ASP A 754 -19.28 -18.69 13.66
N HIS A 755 -19.96 -19.45 12.80
CA HIS A 755 -20.93 -18.94 11.82
C HIS A 755 -22.36 -19.42 12.04
N LEU A 756 -22.60 -20.38 12.94
CA LEU A 756 -23.95 -20.92 13.21
C LEU A 756 -24.95 -19.83 13.64
N GLU A 757 -24.51 -18.82 14.39
CA GLU A 757 -25.38 -17.72 14.84
C GLU A 757 -25.86 -16.82 13.68
N ALA A 758 -25.17 -16.83 12.54
CA ALA A 758 -25.56 -16.05 11.36
C ALA A 758 -26.66 -16.74 10.53
N LEU A 759 -26.93 -18.02 10.78
CA LEU A 759 -27.99 -18.76 10.09
C LEU A 759 -29.36 -18.35 10.62
N ASP A 760 -30.24 -17.99 9.68
CA ASP A 760 -31.61 -17.62 9.98
C ASP A 760 -32.54 -18.81 9.76
N ARG A 761 -33.03 -19.38 10.87
CA ARG A 761 -33.97 -20.50 10.87
C ARG A 761 -35.27 -20.22 10.12
N GLU A 762 -35.77 -18.98 10.12
CA GLU A 762 -37.02 -18.64 9.43
C GLU A 762 -36.80 -18.49 7.91
N ARG A 763 -35.61 -18.06 7.51
CA ARG A 763 -35.25 -17.87 6.10
C ARG A 763 -34.88 -19.19 5.41
N ASP A 764 -34.08 -20.01 6.07
CA ASP A 764 -33.56 -21.27 5.53
C ASP A 764 -33.49 -22.34 6.64
N PRO A 765 -34.65 -22.96 6.97
CA PRO A 765 -34.72 -23.93 8.07
C PRO A 765 -33.94 -25.22 7.77
N GLU A 766 -33.86 -25.62 6.50
CA GLU A 766 -33.11 -26.81 6.05
C GLU A 766 -31.62 -26.63 6.35
N LEU A 767 -31.01 -25.56 5.82
CA LEU A 767 -29.60 -25.26 6.03
C LEU A 767 -29.27 -25.02 7.50
N TYR A 768 -30.18 -24.37 8.25
CA TYR A 768 -30.05 -24.16 9.69
C TYR A 768 -29.94 -25.50 10.43
N HIS A 769 -30.92 -26.39 10.24
CA HIS A 769 -30.96 -27.67 10.95
C HIS A 769 -29.81 -28.59 10.52
N PHE A 770 -29.52 -28.68 9.21
CA PHE A 770 -28.39 -29.43 8.69
C PHE A 770 -27.07 -28.94 9.29
N SER A 771 -26.78 -27.64 9.24
CA SER A 771 -25.50 -27.08 9.67
C SER A 771 -25.22 -27.32 11.16
N HIS A 772 -26.25 -27.19 12.01
CA HIS A 772 -26.12 -27.50 13.44
C HIS A 772 -25.78 -28.97 13.68
N ALA A 773 -26.47 -29.89 13.01
CA ALA A 773 -26.19 -31.31 13.10
C ALA A 773 -24.78 -31.63 12.54
N ALA A 774 -24.43 -31.07 11.38
CA ALA A 774 -23.16 -31.35 10.69
C ALA A 774 -21.95 -30.82 11.46
N THR A 775 -22.09 -29.67 12.13
CA THR A 775 -21.07 -29.14 13.05
C THR A 775 -20.79 -30.12 14.19
N ARG A 776 -21.82 -30.73 14.77
CA ARG A 776 -21.65 -31.72 15.85
C ARG A 776 -20.98 -33.00 15.35
N VAL A 777 -21.28 -33.45 14.13
CA VAL A 777 -20.61 -34.58 13.49
C VAL A 777 -19.11 -34.30 13.29
N LEU A 778 -18.75 -33.11 12.80
CA LEU A 778 -17.36 -32.68 12.61
C LEU A 778 -16.57 -32.69 13.93
N GLU A 779 -17.16 -32.22 15.03
CA GLU A 779 -16.49 -32.22 16.33
C GLU A 779 -16.16 -33.63 16.82
N VAL A 780 -17.13 -34.55 16.77
CA VAL A 780 -16.91 -35.95 17.17
C VAL A 780 -15.93 -36.63 16.22
N TYR A 781 -15.97 -36.28 14.94
CA TYR A 781 -15.00 -36.75 13.97
C TYR A 781 -13.58 -36.33 14.35
N ASN A 782 -13.33 -35.05 14.64
CA ASN A 782 -12.00 -34.55 15.01
C ASN A 782 -11.51 -35.14 16.36
N ASP A 783 -12.36 -35.17 17.39
CA ASP A 783 -12.02 -35.74 18.71
C ASP A 783 -11.53 -37.20 18.60
N ARG A 784 -12.13 -37.97 17.69
CA ARG A 784 -11.81 -39.39 17.52
C ARG A 784 -10.50 -39.62 16.77
N TYR A 785 -10.11 -38.72 15.87
CA TYR A 785 -8.83 -38.82 15.15
C TYR A 785 -7.64 -38.58 16.09
N GLU A 786 -7.77 -37.61 17.02
CA GLU A 786 -6.76 -37.39 18.07
C GLU A 786 -6.60 -38.63 18.98
N GLU A 787 -7.71 -39.29 19.34
CA GLU A 787 -7.69 -40.50 20.18
C GLU A 787 -6.93 -41.67 19.53
N TYR A 788 -7.00 -41.80 18.20
CA TYR A 788 -6.41 -42.90 17.44
C TYR A 788 -4.99 -42.66 16.95
N ASN A 789 -4.40 -41.47 17.20
CA ASN A 789 -3.14 -41.05 16.59
C ASN A 789 -3.16 -41.21 15.06
N ALA A 790 -4.28 -40.80 14.46
CA ALA A 790 -4.56 -40.99 13.05
C ALA A 790 -4.83 -39.65 12.35
N TYR A 791 -4.65 -39.61 11.03
CA TYR A 791 -4.89 -38.43 10.20
C TYR A 791 -5.61 -38.79 8.90
N ASP A 792 -6.37 -37.85 8.34
CA ASP A 792 -6.88 -37.95 6.97
C ASP A 792 -6.03 -37.14 5.97
N PHE A 793 -6.40 -37.16 4.68
CA PHE A 793 -5.63 -36.47 3.64
C PHE A 793 -5.46 -34.96 3.86
N VAL A 794 -6.42 -34.30 4.51
CA VAL A 794 -6.35 -32.86 4.77
C VAL A 794 -5.45 -32.61 5.98
N ASP A 795 -5.67 -33.36 7.07
CA ASP A 795 -4.85 -33.27 8.28
C ASP A 795 -3.37 -33.51 7.96
N MET A 796 -3.09 -34.45 7.08
CA MET A 796 -1.75 -34.80 6.64
C MET A 796 -0.98 -33.57 6.13
N ILE A 797 -1.62 -32.75 5.28
CA ILE A 797 -0.99 -31.54 4.75
C ILE A 797 -0.79 -30.52 5.86
N VAL A 798 -1.81 -30.28 6.69
CA VAL A 798 -1.73 -29.31 7.80
C VAL A 798 -0.62 -29.68 8.79
N MET A 799 -0.53 -30.95 9.18
CA MET A 799 0.52 -31.42 10.07
C MET A 799 1.90 -31.37 9.41
N ALA A 800 2.00 -31.68 8.10
CA ALA A 800 3.26 -31.56 7.37
C ALA A 800 3.73 -30.10 7.27
N THR A 801 2.81 -29.15 7.06
CA THR A 801 3.08 -27.71 7.12
C THR A 801 3.66 -27.34 8.48
N ALA A 802 3.01 -27.73 9.57
CA ALA A 802 3.49 -27.46 10.92
C ALA A 802 4.88 -28.06 11.20
N ALA A 803 5.17 -29.26 10.67
CA ALA A 803 6.48 -29.88 10.78
C ALA A 803 7.58 -29.12 10.01
N ILE A 804 7.25 -28.56 8.84
CA ILE A 804 8.16 -27.71 8.06
C ILE A 804 8.43 -26.40 8.80
N GLU A 805 7.40 -25.72 9.27
CA GLU A 805 7.54 -24.43 9.98
C GLU A 805 8.29 -24.55 11.31
N SER A 806 8.12 -25.67 12.03
CA SER A 806 8.83 -25.94 13.28
C SER A 806 10.27 -26.43 13.08
N GLY A 807 10.66 -26.78 11.85
CA GLY A 807 11.97 -27.34 11.51
C GLY A 807 12.12 -28.83 11.84
N GLU A 808 11.03 -29.53 12.18
CA GLU A 808 11.01 -30.97 12.45
C GLU A 808 11.11 -31.80 11.17
N ALA A 809 10.72 -31.24 10.02
CA ALA A 809 10.73 -31.90 8.71
C ALA A 809 12.13 -32.26 8.17
N GLY A 810 13.22 -31.75 8.77
CA GLY A 810 14.59 -32.15 8.42
C GLY A 810 14.93 -31.96 6.94
N GLU A 811 15.37 -33.04 6.29
CA GLU A 811 15.76 -33.03 4.87
C GLU A 811 14.59 -32.73 3.92
N MET A 812 13.34 -32.92 4.36
CA MET A 812 12.16 -32.61 3.55
C MET A 812 11.92 -31.11 3.35
N ALA A 813 12.63 -30.25 4.10
CA ALA A 813 12.57 -28.80 4.00
C ALA A 813 13.70 -28.18 3.16
N ARG A 814 14.60 -28.98 2.56
CA ARG A 814 15.86 -28.52 1.92
C ARG A 814 15.71 -27.77 0.58
N PHE A 815 14.51 -27.77 0.00
CA PHE A 815 14.32 -27.41 -1.40
C PHE A 815 14.37 -25.89 -1.61
N LYS A 816 15.23 -25.45 -2.53
CA LYS A 816 15.37 -24.05 -2.91
C LYS A 816 14.53 -23.67 -4.12
N HIS A 817 14.15 -24.64 -4.93
CA HIS A 817 13.36 -24.43 -6.13
C HIS A 817 12.10 -25.28 -6.06
N VAL A 818 10.96 -24.66 -5.80
CA VAL A 818 9.65 -25.32 -5.75
C VAL A 818 8.90 -25.03 -7.04
N MET A 819 8.77 -26.05 -7.89
CA MET A 819 8.02 -26.01 -9.14
C MET A 819 6.64 -26.60 -8.89
N VAL A 820 5.58 -25.91 -9.29
CA VAL A 820 4.20 -26.34 -9.05
C VAL A 820 3.43 -26.29 -10.36
N ASP A 821 2.93 -27.44 -10.80
CA ASP A 821 2.04 -27.54 -11.96
C ASP A 821 0.57 -27.49 -11.54
N GLU A 822 -0.28 -26.95 -12.41
CA GLU A 822 -1.71 -26.71 -12.18
C GLU A 822 -2.00 -25.98 -10.86
N PHE A 823 -1.25 -24.91 -10.56
CA PHE A 823 -1.34 -24.15 -9.30
C PHE A 823 -2.77 -23.67 -8.98
N GLN A 824 -3.58 -23.36 -10.00
CA GLN A 824 -4.96 -22.90 -9.83
C GLN A 824 -5.91 -23.97 -9.24
N ASP A 825 -5.51 -25.24 -9.24
CA ASP A 825 -6.29 -26.36 -8.69
C ASP A 825 -6.00 -26.60 -7.20
N LEU A 826 -5.08 -25.84 -6.61
CA LEU A 826 -4.70 -26.01 -5.21
C LEU A 826 -5.74 -25.44 -4.27
N ASN A 827 -5.95 -26.12 -3.14
CA ASN A 827 -6.77 -25.62 -2.04
C ASN A 827 -5.92 -24.82 -1.02
N LEU A 828 -6.59 -24.19 -0.04
CA LEU A 828 -5.92 -23.33 0.93
C LEU A 828 -4.80 -24.05 1.71
N VAL A 829 -5.08 -25.23 2.25
CA VAL A 829 -4.08 -26.01 3.03
C VAL A 829 -2.84 -26.36 2.20
N GLN A 830 -3.01 -26.64 0.90
CA GLN A 830 -1.90 -26.94 -0.02
C GLN A 830 -1.08 -25.70 -0.36
N ILE A 831 -1.74 -24.54 -0.50
CA ILE A 831 -1.07 -23.26 -0.76
C ILE A 831 -0.22 -22.86 0.46
N GLU A 832 -0.76 -22.98 1.67
CA GLU A 832 -0.03 -22.72 2.91
C GLU A 832 1.18 -23.67 3.05
N PHE A 833 1.03 -24.93 2.65
CA PHE A 833 2.14 -25.88 2.62
C PHE A 833 3.27 -25.44 1.68
N ILE A 834 2.94 -24.90 0.49
CA ILE A 834 3.93 -24.31 -0.43
C ILE A 834 4.58 -23.08 0.19
N GLN A 835 3.81 -22.19 0.81
CA GLN A 835 4.35 -21.01 1.49
C GLN A 835 5.33 -21.41 2.60
N ALA A 836 4.99 -22.41 3.41
CA ALA A 836 5.89 -22.93 4.44
C ALA A 836 7.22 -23.43 3.86
N LEU A 837 7.19 -24.16 2.74
CA LEU A 837 8.40 -24.59 2.01
C LEU A 837 9.25 -23.40 1.55
N LEU A 838 8.63 -22.34 1.02
CA LEU A 838 9.34 -21.16 0.52
C LEU A 838 10.00 -20.33 1.64
N THR A 839 9.50 -20.41 2.88
CA THR A 839 10.10 -19.69 4.01
C THR A 839 11.34 -20.37 4.60
N GLN A 840 11.68 -21.58 4.17
CA GLN A 840 12.81 -22.35 4.72
C GLN A 840 14.18 -21.79 4.29
N HIS A 841 14.23 -21.10 3.15
CA HIS A 841 15.46 -20.54 2.59
C HIS A 841 15.23 -19.12 2.07
N GLU A 842 16.13 -18.18 2.36
CA GLU A 842 16.07 -16.81 1.82
C GLU A 842 16.20 -16.78 0.28
N ASP A 843 16.87 -17.78 -0.29
CA ASP A 843 17.04 -17.96 -1.73
C ASP A 843 16.00 -18.91 -2.36
N ALA A 844 14.93 -19.27 -1.64
CA ALA A 844 13.85 -20.08 -2.20
C ALA A 844 13.17 -19.39 -3.39
N ARG A 845 12.75 -20.17 -4.38
CA ARG A 845 12.11 -19.70 -5.62
C ARG A 845 10.88 -20.54 -5.94
N LEU A 846 9.75 -19.88 -6.18
CA LEU A 846 8.53 -20.51 -6.68
C LEU A 846 8.45 -20.40 -8.20
N PHE A 847 8.10 -21.49 -8.86
CA PHE A 847 7.69 -21.49 -10.27
C PHE A 847 6.30 -22.11 -10.36
N ALA A 848 5.28 -21.26 -10.36
CA ALA A 848 3.88 -21.65 -10.36
C ALA A 848 3.33 -21.59 -11.79
N VAL A 849 3.03 -22.74 -12.37
CA VAL A 849 2.41 -22.85 -13.69
C VAL A 849 0.92 -23.15 -13.51
N GLY A 850 0.06 -22.43 -14.23
CA GLY A 850 -1.37 -22.63 -14.10
C GLY A 850 -2.22 -22.04 -15.22
N ASP A 851 -3.46 -22.50 -15.28
CA ASP A 851 -4.51 -22.01 -16.18
C ASP A 851 -5.84 -21.84 -15.42
N ASP A 852 -6.09 -20.64 -14.91
CA ASP A 852 -7.33 -20.27 -14.22
C ASP A 852 -8.60 -20.49 -15.07
N TRP A 853 -8.51 -20.48 -16.40
CA TRP A 853 -9.64 -20.78 -17.29
C TRP A 853 -10.03 -22.27 -17.24
N GLN A 854 -9.14 -23.12 -16.72
CA GLN A 854 -9.38 -24.54 -16.48
C GLN A 854 -9.57 -24.89 -15.00
N SER A 855 -9.72 -23.90 -14.10
CA SER A 855 -10.03 -24.18 -12.69
C SER A 855 -11.48 -24.64 -12.56
N ILE A 856 -11.65 -25.95 -12.31
CA ILE A 856 -12.95 -26.64 -12.26
C ILE A 856 -13.05 -27.57 -11.03
N TYR A 857 -12.22 -27.33 -10.03
CA TYR A 857 -12.16 -28.13 -8.80
C TYR A 857 -12.57 -27.31 -7.58
N GLY A 858 -13.44 -26.30 -7.75
CA GLY A 858 -14.00 -25.51 -6.65
C GLY A 858 -14.74 -26.39 -5.65
N PHE A 859 -15.44 -27.42 -6.13
CA PHE A 859 -16.07 -28.45 -5.27
C PHE A 859 -15.08 -29.24 -4.39
N LYS A 860 -13.78 -29.28 -4.76
CA LYS A 860 -12.69 -29.86 -3.95
C LYS A 860 -11.97 -28.82 -3.07
N GLY A 861 -12.47 -27.59 -3.02
CA GLY A 861 -11.90 -26.47 -2.26
C GLY A 861 -10.77 -25.73 -2.97
N ALA A 862 -10.61 -25.88 -4.30
CA ALA A 862 -9.59 -25.16 -5.05
C ALA A 862 -9.78 -23.63 -4.93
N ARG A 863 -8.67 -22.89 -4.88
CA ARG A 863 -8.59 -21.43 -4.70
C ARG A 863 -7.92 -20.77 -5.90
N PRO A 864 -8.60 -20.71 -7.06
CA PRO A 864 -8.05 -20.08 -8.26
C PRO A 864 -7.76 -18.58 -8.07
N ASP A 865 -8.42 -17.93 -7.11
CA ASP A 865 -8.16 -16.55 -6.71
C ASP A 865 -6.69 -16.33 -6.29
N TYR A 866 -6.04 -17.28 -5.63
CA TYR A 866 -4.61 -17.19 -5.31
C TYR A 866 -3.71 -17.21 -6.55
N PHE A 867 -4.21 -17.73 -7.67
CA PHE A 867 -3.53 -17.67 -8.95
C PHE A 867 -3.95 -16.47 -9.78
N ILE A 868 -5.17 -15.94 -9.62
CA ILE A 868 -5.63 -14.73 -10.33
C ILE A 868 -4.97 -13.49 -9.72
N ASP A 869 -5.00 -13.38 -8.39
CA ASP A 869 -4.45 -12.27 -7.59
C ASP A 869 -3.08 -12.63 -7.00
N PHE A 870 -2.22 -13.25 -7.82
CA PHE A 870 -0.98 -13.88 -7.39
C PHE A 870 -0.01 -12.93 -6.65
N GLU A 871 0.14 -11.68 -7.12
CA GLU A 871 0.98 -10.65 -6.50
C GLU A 871 0.57 -10.33 -5.04
N GLU A 872 -0.73 -10.42 -4.71
CA GLU A 872 -1.24 -10.17 -3.35
C GLU A 872 -0.80 -11.27 -2.37
N HIS A 873 -0.69 -12.51 -2.85
CA HIS A 873 -0.38 -13.69 -2.03
C HIS A 873 1.10 -14.10 -2.09
N PHE A 874 1.79 -13.75 -3.16
CA PHE A 874 3.20 -14.06 -3.44
C PHE A 874 3.92 -12.78 -3.93
N PRO A 875 4.26 -11.85 -3.02
CA PRO A 875 4.85 -10.56 -3.41
C PRO A 875 6.23 -10.74 -4.07
N HIS A 876 6.66 -9.73 -4.85
CA HIS A 876 7.88 -9.80 -5.67
C HIS A 876 7.78 -10.88 -6.76
N ASP A 877 6.63 -10.96 -7.42
CA ASP A 877 6.41 -11.89 -8.52
C ASP A 877 6.86 -11.34 -9.87
N THR A 878 7.09 -12.27 -10.81
CA THR A 878 7.17 -11.95 -12.21
C THR A 878 6.16 -12.79 -12.99
N LYS A 879 5.34 -12.12 -13.79
CA LYS A 879 4.29 -12.75 -14.59
C LYS A 879 4.74 -13.00 -16.02
N THR A 880 4.54 -14.23 -16.49
CA THR A 880 4.79 -14.65 -17.88
C THR A 880 3.55 -15.31 -18.46
N GLU A 881 3.16 -14.93 -19.68
CA GLU A 881 1.96 -15.46 -20.34
C GLU A 881 2.35 -16.40 -21.49
N LEU A 882 1.76 -17.59 -21.53
CA LEU A 882 1.85 -18.53 -22.65
C LEU A 882 0.54 -18.46 -23.44
N GLU A 883 0.54 -17.76 -24.58
CA GLU A 883 -0.65 -17.52 -25.41
C GLU A 883 -0.76 -18.53 -26.56
N THR A 884 0.34 -19.12 -27.00
CA THR A 884 0.37 -19.95 -28.21
C THR A 884 -0.14 -21.36 -27.95
N ASN A 885 -1.33 -21.72 -28.45
CA ASN A 885 -1.94 -23.04 -28.35
C ASN A 885 -1.55 -23.93 -29.54
N TYR A 886 -0.99 -25.10 -29.25
CA TYR A 886 -0.54 -26.09 -30.23
C TYR A 886 -1.55 -27.23 -30.46
N ARG A 887 -2.58 -27.33 -29.61
CA ARG A 887 -3.55 -28.42 -29.58
C ARG A 887 -4.75 -28.20 -30.49
N CYS A 888 -5.46 -27.09 -30.29
CA CYS A 888 -6.80 -26.86 -30.79
C CYS A 888 -6.79 -26.10 -32.13
N PRO A 889 -7.78 -26.35 -33.00
CA PRO A 889 -8.00 -25.54 -34.20
C PRO A 889 -8.38 -24.08 -33.88
N PRO A 890 -8.13 -23.12 -34.79
CA PRO A 890 -8.42 -21.69 -34.57
C PRO A 890 -9.85 -21.36 -34.13
N SER A 891 -10.86 -22.04 -34.69
CA SER A 891 -12.27 -21.82 -34.35
C SER A 891 -12.63 -22.29 -32.94
N VAL A 892 -12.07 -23.42 -32.49
CA VAL A 892 -12.24 -23.94 -31.12
C VAL A 892 -11.61 -22.98 -30.12
N VAL A 893 -10.40 -22.48 -30.42
CA VAL A 893 -9.72 -21.47 -29.58
C VAL A 893 -10.54 -20.18 -29.51
N GLN A 894 -11.09 -19.70 -30.64
CA GLN A 894 -11.95 -18.52 -30.66
C GLN A 894 -13.23 -18.71 -29.85
N ALA A 895 -13.92 -19.85 -30.00
CA ALA A 895 -15.09 -20.19 -29.21
C ALA A 895 -14.76 -20.20 -27.70
N GLY A 896 -13.65 -20.84 -27.32
CA GLY A 896 -13.19 -20.88 -25.93
C GLY A 896 -12.83 -19.51 -25.36
N ASN A 897 -12.12 -18.68 -26.13
CA ASN A 897 -11.80 -17.30 -25.75
C ASN A 897 -13.09 -16.50 -25.51
N THR A 898 -14.03 -16.52 -26.46
CA THR A 898 -15.30 -15.78 -26.37
C THR A 898 -16.14 -16.23 -25.18
N LEU A 899 -16.20 -17.54 -24.91
CA LEU A 899 -16.88 -18.10 -23.75
C LEU A 899 -16.30 -17.53 -22.45
N ILE A 900 -15.00 -17.71 -22.20
CA ILE A 900 -14.39 -17.32 -20.93
C ILE A 900 -14.40 -15.81 -20.69
N GLN A 901 -14.50 -14.97 -21.72
CA GLN A 901 -14.62 -13.52 -21.52
C GLN A 901 -15.84 -13.12 -20.66
N ASN A 902 -16.88 -13.96 -20.60
CA ASN A 902 -18.07 -13.73 -19.79
C ASN A 902 -17.92 -14.08 -18.30
N ASN A 903 -16.79 -14.64 -17.86
CA ASN A 903 -16.50 -14.80 -16.43
C ASN A 903 -16.06 -13.47 -15.80
N ASP A 904 -16.49 -13.20 -14.58
CA ASP A 904 -16.16 -11.97 -13.86
C ASP A 904 -14.70 -12.00 -13.34
N ALA A 905 -14.31 -13.11 -12.70
CA ALA A 905 -12.97 -13.33 -12.14
C ALA A 905 -12.11 -14.21 -13.07
N LYS A 906 -11.11 -13.60 -13.71
CA LYS A 906 -10.17 -14.29 -14.62
C LYS A 906 -8.88 -13.50 -14.80
N THR A 907 -7.81 -14.21 -15.14
CA THR A 907 -6.59 -13.58 -15.65
C THR A 907 -6.84 -13.05 -17.07
N SER A 908 -6.31 -11.86 -17.35
CA SER A 908 -6.31 -11.33 -18.72
C SER A 908 -5.25 -12.08 -19.53
N LYS A 909 -5.68 -12.86 -20.53
CA LYS A 909 -4.83 -13.50 -21.53
C LYS A 909 -5.64 -13.74 -22.81
N THR A 910 -4.99 -13.87 -23.96
CA THR A 910 -5.66 -14.24 -25.21
C THR A 910 -4.95 -15.41 -25.86
N VAL A 911 -5.59 -16.58 -25.90
CA VAL A 911 -5.01 -17.78 -26.49
C VAL A 911 -5.10 -17.70 -28.03
N ARG A 912 -4.01 -18.03 -28.73
CA ARG A 912 -3.92 -18.02 -30.19
C ARG A 912 -3.54 -19.39 -30.71
N ALA A 913 -4.32 -19.91 -31.66
CA ALA A 913 -4.01 -21.19 -32.28
C ALA A 913 -2.76 -21.11 -33.18
N ASN A 914 -1.86 -22.07 -33.05
CA ASN A 914 -0.74 -22.29 -33.95
C ASN A 914 -1.09 -23.25 -35.10
N LYS A 915 -2.10 -24.11 -34.92
CA LYS A 915 -2.59 -25.01 -35.97
C LYS A 915 -3.24 -24.22 -37.11
N SER A 916 -2.98 -24.65 -38.35
CA SER A 916 -3.61 -24.09 -39.57
C SER A 916 -4.87 -24.86 -40.00
N LEU A 917 -5.31 -25.85 -39.24
CA LEU A 917 -6.47 -26.68 -39.56
C LEU A 917 -7.76 -25.86 -39.40
N GLU A 918 -8.41 -25.52 -40.50
CA GLU A 918 -9.72 -24.86 -40.48
C GLU A 918 -10.83 -25.91 -40.30
N THR A 919 -11.45 -25.90 -39.13
CA THR A 919 -12.68 -26.65 -38.82
C THR A 919 -13.69 -25.71 -38.18
N THR A 920 -14.96 -26.08 -38.11
CA THR A 920 -15.99 -25.32 -37.38
C THR A 920 -16.69 -26.28 -36.43
N PRO A 921 -16.71 -26.02 -35.12
CA PRO A 921 -17.47 -26.81 -34.17
C PRO A 921 -18.92 -26.97 -34.61
N GLN A 922 -19.46 -28.18 -34.54
CA GLN A 922 -20.83 -28.50 -34.99
C GLN A 922 -21.75 -28.72 -33.81
N VAL A 923 -22.85 -27.96 -33.71
CA VAL A 923 -23.90 -28.13 -32.69
C VAL A 923 -25.03 -28.95 -33.27
N HIS A 924 -25.32 -30.10 -32.68
CA HIS A 924 -26.37 -31.04 -33.07
C HIS A 924 -27.61 -30.85 -32.19
N LEU A 925 -28.67 -30.25 -32.74
CA LEU A 925 -29.93 -30.08 -32.03
C LEU A 925 -30.81 -31.33 -32.16
N VAL A 926 -30.99 -32.05 -31.05
CA VAL A 926 -31.75 -33.31 -31.01
C VAL A 926 -33.18 -33.05 -30.51
N PRO A 927 -34.21 -33.52 -31.25
CA PRO A 927 -35.60 -33.35 -30.84
C PRO A 927 -36.00 -34.36 -29.73
N GLY A 928 -36.98 -33.98 -28.91
CA GLY A 928 -37.62 -34.86 -27.93
C GLY A 928 -38.72 -34.14 -27.16
N SER A 929 -39.94 -34.65 -27.25
CA SER A 929 -41.12 -34.03 -26.61
C SER A 929 -41.13 -34.22 -25.09
N THR A 930 -40.61 -35.35 -24.62
CA THR A 930 -40.34 -35.64 -23.21
C THR A 930 -38.84 -35.74 -22.95
N GLU A 931 -38.44 -35.64 -21.69
CA GLU A 931 -37.05 -35.86 -21.26
C GLU A 931 -36.54 -37.26 -21.68
N PHE A 932 -37.35 -38.29 -21.44
CA PHE A 932 -37.05 -39.66 -21.80
C PHE A 932 -36.81 -39.83 -23.31
N GLN A 933 -37.69 -39.27 -24.15
CA GLN A 933 -37.56 -39.34 -25.61
C GLN A 933 -36.33 -38.58 -26.10
N TYR A 934 -36.05 -37.40 -25.53
CA TYR A 934 -34.82 -36.67 -25.81
C TYR A 934 -33.58 -37.53 -25.50
N LYS A 935 -33.50 -38.11 -24.30
CA LYS A 935 -32.38 -38.98 -23.87
C LYS A 935 -32.13 -40.12 -24.87
N GLN A 936 -33.17 -40.82 -25.31
CA GLN A 936 -33.04 -41.91 -26.30
C GLN A 936 -32.53 -41.43 -27.66
N ASN A 937 -33.12 -40.37 -28.20
CA ASN A 937 -32.73 -39.78 -29.49
C ASN A 937 -31.27 -39.26 -29.44
N ALA A 938 -30.90 -38.67 -28.30
CA ALA A 938 -29.57 -38.14 -28.06
C ALA A 938 -28.51 -39.25 -27.99
N VAL A 939 -28.73 -40.31 -27.21
CA VAL A 939 -27.83 -41.49 -27.18
C VAL A 939 -27.63 -42.06 -28.59
N THR A 940 -28.71 -42.19 -29.37
CA THR A 940 -28.65 -42.65 -30.77
C THR A 940 -27.79 -41.74 -31.64
N ARG A 941 -27.94 -40.41 -31.49
CA ARG A 941 -27.12 -39.43 -32.21
C ARG A 941 -25.64 -39.52 -31.83
N LEU A 942 -25.31 -39.61 -30.54
CA LEU A 942 -23.91 -39.73 -30.06
C LEU A 942 -23.23 -40.97 -30.63
N VAL A 943 -23.89 -42.13 -30.56
CA VAL A 943 -23.37 -43.39 -31.11
C VAL A 943 -23.14 -43.27 -32.63
N LYS A 944 -24.02 -42.58 -33.35
CA LYS A 944 -23.85 -42.30 -34.78
C LYS A 944 -22.68 -41.36 -35.04
N LEU A 945 -22.46 -40.31 -34.24
CA LEU A 945 -21.32 -39.41 -34.37
C LEU A 945 -19.99 -40.16 -34.18
N VAL A 946 -19.90 -41.02 -33.16
CA VAL A 946 -18.75 -41.91 -32.92
C VAL A 946 -18.54 -42.84 -34.12
N THR A 947 -19.58 -43.58 -34.51
CA THR A 947 -19.50 -44.53 -35.63
C THR A 947 -19.11 -43.84 -36.95
N ASN A 948 -19.62 -42.63 -37.20
CA ASN A 948 -19.27 -41.85 -38.37
C ASN A 948 -17.82 -41.35 -38.33
N SER A 949 -17.30 -41.03 -37.15
CA SER A 949 -15.89 -40.68 -36.96
C SER A 949 -14.99 -41.84 -37.40
N ILE A 950 -15.25 -43.04 -36.87
CA ILE A 950 -14.53 -44.27 -37.22
C ILE A 950 -14.65 -44.59 -38.72
N ARG A 951 -15.85 -44.41 -39.30
CA ARG A 951 -16.07 -44.69 -40.74
C ARG A 951 -15.39 -43.69 -41.67
N ARG A 952 -15.31 -42.41 -41.29
CA ARG A 952 -14.73 -41.34 -42.11
C ARG A 952 -13.21 -41.45 -42.18
N ASN A 953 -12.58 -41.97 -41.13
CA ASN A 953 -11.16 -42.26 -41.10
C ASN A 953 -10.94 -43.68 -40.56
N PRO A 954 -10.86 -44.70 -41.44
CA PRO A 954 -10.65 -46.09 -41.03
C PRO A 954 -9.31 -46.35 -40.33
N ASP A 955 -8.35 -45.45 -40.50
CA ASP A 955 -7.02 -45.51 -39.88
C ASP A 955 -6.98 -44.79 -38.52
N ARG A 956 -8.07 -44.11 -38.10
CA ARG A 956 -8.17 -43.47 -36.79
C ARG A 956 -8.24 -44.52 -35.70
N ASP A 957 -7.43 -44.36 -34.66
CA ASP A 957 -7.52 -45.20 -33.48
C ASP A 957 -8.82 -44.86 -32.73
N PRO A 958 -9.63 -45.84 -32.29
CA PRO A 958 -10.81 -45.56 -31.49
C PRO A 958 -10.52 -44.70 -30.25
N SER A 959 -9.31 -44.75 -29.69
CA SER A 959 -8.87 -43.91 -28.58
C SER A 959 -8.74 -42.41 -28.91
N ASP A 960 -8.70 -42.04 -30.20
CA ASP A 960 -8.73 -40.64 -30.66
C ASP A 960 -10.15 -40.04 -30.69
N ILE A 961 -11.12 -40.74 -30.10
CA ILE A 961 -12.52 -40.30 -30.00
C ILE A 961 -12.92 -40.24 -28.52
N MET A 962 -13.43 -39.08 -28.12
CA MET A 962 -13.86 -38.83 -26.75
C MET A 962 -15.30 -38.31 -26.72
N VAL A 963 -16.14 -38.92 -25.89
CA VAL A 963 -17.51 -38.48 -25.61
C VAL A 963 -17.56 -37.96 -24.17
N LEU A 964 -17.91 -36.68 -24.02
CA LEU A 964 -17.86 -35.96 -22.75
C LEU A 964 -19.26 -35.58 -22.27
N ALA A 965 -19.68 -36.11 -21.12
CA ALA A 965 -20.83 -35.61 -20.37
C ALA A 965 -20.40 -34.65 -19.24
N ARG A 966 -21.34 -33.99 -18.57
CA ARG A 966 -21.03 -33.08 -17.46
C ARG A 966 -20.48 -33.79 -16.21
N ASN A 967 -21.23 -34.76 -15.66
CA ASN A 967 -20.93 -35.46 -14.40
C ASN A 967 -21.24 -36.98 -14.46
N GLU A 968 -20.74 -37.74 -13.48
CA GLU A 968 -20.87 -39.21 -13.41
C GLU A 968 -22.22 -39.65 -12.85
N GLU A 969 -22.65 -39.02 -11.75
CA GLU A 969 -23.84 -39.40 -10.97
C GLU A 969 -25.16 -39.22 -11.76
N GLY A 970 -25.15 -38.34 -12.78
CA GLY A 970 -26.37 -37.92 -13.48
C GLY A 970 -26.52 -38.34 -14.92
N SER A 971 -25.57 -39.04 -15.57
CA SER A 971 -25.59 -39.16 -17.03
C SER A 971 -25.96 -40.56 -17.56
N PRO A 972 -27.26 -40.82 -17.85
CA PRO A 972 -27.67 -41.89 -18.75
C PRO A 972 -26.84 -41.91 -20.04
N PHE A 973 -26.32 -40.76 -20.49
CA PHE A 973 -25.48 -40.69 -21.68
C PHE A 973 -24.18 -41.49 -21.55
N ILE A 974 -23.42 -41.39 -20.44
CA ILE A 974 -22.18 -42.18 -20.30
C ILE A 974 -22.49 -43.67 -20.37
N ARG A 975 -23.44 -44.12 -19.55
CA ARG A 975 -23.80 -45.54 -19.44
C ARG A 975 -24.42 -46.08 -20.73
N ASP A 976 -25.42 -45.39 -21.26
CA ASP A 976 -26.21 -45.88 -22.38
C ASP A 976 -25.45 -45.75 -23.70
N VAL A 977 -24.64 -44.69 -23.90
CA VAL A 977 -23.70 -44.62 -25.04
C VAL A 977 -22.68 -45.74 -24.95
N SER A 978 -22.07 -45.97 -23.78
CA SER A 978 -21.10 -47.05 -23.59
C SER A 978 -21.71 -48.42 -23.93
N ARG A 979 -22.90 -48.72 -23.37
CA ARG A 979 -23.63 -49.95 -23.65
C ARG A 979 -23.93 -50.12 -25.14
N GLU A 980 -24.39 -49.06 -25.80
CA GLU A 980 -24.74 -49.09 -27.21
C GLU A 980 -23.50 -49.22 -28.13
N LEU A 981 -22.37 -48.64 -27.77
CA LEU A 981 -21.09 -48.83 -28.47
C LEU A 981 -20.58 -50.26 -28.33
N GLN A 982 -20.61 -50.82 -27.11
CA GLN A 982 -20.22 -52.22 -26.87
C GLN A 982 -21.09 -53.22 -27.63
N LYS A 983 -22.42 -52.99 -27.71
CA LYS A 983 -23.33 -53.81 -28.54
C LYS A 983 -22.97 -53.81 -30.03
N ARG A 984 -22.20 -52.83 -30.49
CA ARG A 984 -21.72 -52.68 -31.88
C ARG A 984 -20.27 -53.15 -32.05
N ASP A 985 -19.73 -53.89 -31.08
CA ASP A 985 -18.34 -54.37 -31.05
C ASP A 985 -17.31 -53.23 -31.13
N ILE A 986 -17.62 -52.05 -30.57
CA ILE A 986 -16.67 -50.94 -30.45
C ILE A 986 -16.02 -51.01 -29.07
N GLU A 987 -14.69 -51.09 -29.04
CA GLU A 987 -13.90 -51.12 -27.81
C GLU A 987 -14.01 -49.79 -27.05
N LEU A 988 -14.11 -49.87 -25.73
CA LEU A 988 -14.15 -48.72 -24.82
C LEU A 988 -12.98 -48.82 -23.85
N GLY A 989 -12.40 -47.68 -23.50
CA GLY A 989 -11.38 -47.61 -22.46
C GLY A 989 -10.26 -46.64 -22.79
N ALA A 990 -9.75 -45.99 -21.76
CA ALA A 990 -8.65 -45.04 -21.89
C ALA A 990 -7.43 -45.71 -22.52
N GLY A 991 -7.03 -45.23 -23.70
CA GLY A 991 -5.83 -45.68 -24.42
C GLY A 991 -5.97 -46.96 -25.27
N SER A 992 -7.17 -47.55 -25.38
CA SER A 992 -7.41 -48.69 -26.30
C SER A 992 -8.74 -48.66 -27.04
N GLY A 993 -9.67 -47.80 -26.62
CA GLY A 993 -11.02 -47.71 -27.19
C GLY A 993 -11.59 -46.29 -27.10
N VAL A 994 -12.83 -46.11 -27.56
CA VAL A 994 -13.52 -44.82 -27.45
C VAL A 994 -13.66 -44.43 -25.97
N GLU A 995 -13.23 -43.23 -25.62
CA GLU A 995 -13.29 -42.75 -24.24
C GLU A 995 -14.64 -42.07 -23.99
N VAL A 996 -15.48 -42.68 -23.15
CA VAL A 996 -16.76 -42.10 -22.71
C VAL A 996 -16.63 -41.72 -21.25
N THR A 997 -16.58 -40.44 -20.95
CA THR A 997 -16.23 -39.92 -19.61
C THR A 997 -16.87 -38.55 -19.36
N THR A 998 -16.52 -37.91 -18.24
CA THR A 998 -16.98 -36.56 -17.90
C THR A 998 -15.99 -35.49 -18.30
N ALA A 999 -16.47 -34.25 -18.46
CA ALA A 999 -15.62 -33.08 -18.68
C ALA A 999 -14.60 -32.88 -17.54
N HIS A 1000 -14.95 -33.24 -16.30
CA HIS A 1000 -14.04 -33.20 -15.16
C HIS A 1000 -12.87 -34.20 -15.30
N GLN A 1001 -13.18 -35.46 -15.63
CA GLN A 1001 -12.18 -36.53 -15.75
C GLN A 1001 -11.37 -36.48 -17.05
N SER A 1002 -11.81 -35.71 -18.03
CA SER A 1002 -11.06 -35.47 -19.26
C SER A 1002 -10.02 -34.37 -19.13
N LYS A 1003 -10.00 -33.61 -18.04
CA LYS A 1003 -8.96 -32.62 -17.77
C LYS A 1003 -7.58 -33.29 -17.83
N GLY A 1004 -6.65 -32.66 -18.54
CA GLY A 1004 -5.32 -33.20 -18.86
C GLY A 1004 -5.28 -34.12 -20.10
N LYS A 1005 -6.42 -34.65 -20.57
CA LYS A 1005 -6.49 -35.47 -21.79
C LYS A 1005 -6.81 -34.63 -23.02
N GLU A 1006 -6.72 -35.24 -24.19
CA GLU A 1006 -7.02 -34.70 -25.52
C GLU A 1006 -7.40 -35.83 -26.47
N ALA A 1007 -8.11 -35.50 -27.56
CA ALA A 1007 -8.49 -36.45 -28.60
C ALA A 1007 -8.69 -35.73 -29.94
N GLU A 1008 -8.43 -36.42 -31.07
CA GLU A 1008 -8.67 -35.87 -32.40
C GLU A 1008 -10.12 -35.42 -32.59
N HIS A 1009 -11.09 -36.19 -32.08
CA HIS A 1009 -12.51 -35.83 -32.12
C HIS A 1009 -13.18 -35.93 -30.76
N VAL A 1010 -13.72 -34.80 -30.32
CA VAL A 1010 -14.46 -34.67 -29.08
C VAL A 1010 -15.93 -34.43 -29.36
N ILE A 1011 -16.78 -35.15 -28.67
CA ILE A 1011 -18.23 -35.05 -28.74
C ILE A 1011 -18.75 -34.67 -27.35
N ILE A 1012 -19.24 -33.45 -27.17
CA ILE A 1012 -19.87 -33.01 -25.91
C ILE A 1012 -21.34 -33.45 -25.92
N ALA A 1013 -21.72 -34.29 -24.97
CA ALA A 1013 -23.06 -34.80 -24.78
C ALA A 1013 -23.88 -33.87 -23.87
N ASN A 1014 -25.19 -33.77 -24.15
CA ASN A 1014 -26.17 -33.12 -23.29
C ASN A 1014 -25.86 -31.65 -22.91
N ALA A 1015 -25.47 -30.81 -23.87
CA ALA A 1015 -25.43 -29.36 -23.68
C ALA A 1015 -26.84 -28.73 -23.69
N ALA A 1016 -27.77 -29.28 -22.91
CA ALA A 1016 -29.14 -28.80 -22.73
C ALA A 1016 -29.21 -27.80 -21.57
N GLY A 1017 -30.13 -26.82 -21.67
CA GLY A 1017 -30.30 -25.76 -20.66
C GLY A 1017 -31.45 -25.99 -19.67
N ASP A 1018 -32.25 -27.03 -19.86
CA ASP A 1018 -33.44 -27.36 -19.05
C ASP A 1018 -33.28 -28.64 -18.22
N MET A 1019 -32.04 -29.13 -18.06
CA MET A 1019 -31.73 -30.44 -17.49
C MET A 1019 -30.75 -30.32 -16.33
N SER A 1020 -30.95 -31.08 -15.25
CA SER A 1020 -30.05 -31.10 -14.08
C SER A 1020 -28.67 -31.70 -14.40
N ASP A 1021 -28.58 -32.53 -15.44
CA ASP A 1021 -27.33 -33.10 -15.97
C ASP A 1021 -26.82 -32.35 -17.23
N GLY A 1022 -27.38 -31.17 -17.52
CA GLY A 1022 -27.04 -30.30 -18.66
C GLY A 1022 -25.89 -29.34 -18.40
N PHE A 1023 -25.49 -28.54 -19.40
CA PHE A 1023 -24.44 -27.51 -19.28
C PHE A 1023 -25.05 -26.10 -19.40
N PRO A 1024 -25.03 -25.23 -18.37
CA PRO A 1024 -24.93 -25.57 -16.96
C PRO A 1024 -26.20 -26.35 -16.51
N PRO A 1025 -26.21 -26.93 -15.30
CA PRO A 1025 -27.42 -27.57 -14.77
C PRO A 1025 -28.51 -26.53 -14.52
N THR A 1026 -29.79 -26.94 -14.60
CA THR A 1026 -30.91 -26.11 -14.13
C THR A 1026 -30.76 -25.80 -12.63
N GLU A 1027 -31.02 -24.55 -12.23
CA GLU A 1027 -30.93 -24.10 -10.82
C GLU A 1027 -31.76 -25.03 -9.92
N GLY A 1028 -31.07 -25.79 -9.06
CA GLY A 1028 -31.69 -26.85 -8.26
C GLY A 1028 -30.79 -27.47 -7.18
N ASP A 1029 -29.46 -27.46 -7.33
CA ASP A 1029 -28.56 -27.96 -6.27
C ASP A 1029 -28.48 -26.95 -5.12
N ARG A 1030 -29.34 -27.13 -4.11
CA ARG A 1030 -29.20 -26.43 -2.83
C ARG A 1030 -27.93 -26.94 -2.13
N ASN A 1031 -26.99 -26.04 -1.89
CA ASN A 1031 -25.71 -26.42 -1.33
C ASN A 1031 -25.76 -26.44 0.21
N LEU A 1032 -25.97 -27.63 0.78
CA LEU A 1032 -25.99 -27.83 2.24
C LEU A 1032 -24.63 -27.53 2.92
N THR A 1033 -23.55 -27.44 2.15
CA THR A 1033 -22.20 -27.14 2.68
C THR A 1033 -21.85 -25.65 2.68
N THR A 1034 -22.78 -24.77 2.31
CA THR A 1034 -22.57 -23.31 2.22
C THR A 1034 -21.93 -22.70 3.47
N LEU A 1035 -22.22 -23.19 4.68
CA LEU A 1035 -21.65 -22.65 5.94
C LEU A 1035 -20.12 -22.77 6.00
N VAL A 1036 -19.56 -23.78 5.33
CA VAL A 1036 -18.13 -24.14 5.41
C VAL A 1036 -17.41 -23.94 4.07
N GLU A 1037 -18.11 -23.42 3.08
CA GLU A 1037 -17.52 -23.01 1.81
C GLU A 1037 -16.99 -21.59 1.90
N MET A 1038 -15.83 -21.36 1.29
CA MET A 1038 -15.37 -20.01 1.02
C MET A 1038 -16.04 -19.52 -0.27
N ASN A 1039 -16.39 -18.25 -0.32
CA ASN A 1039 -17.08 -17.64 -1.46
C ASN A 1039 -16.10 -17.55 -2.66
N THR A 1040 -15.98 -18.61 -3.45
CA THR A 1040 -14.98 -18.79 -4.53
C THR A 1040 -15.40 -18.20 -5.89
N GLY A 1041 -16.52 -17.49 -5.95
CA GLY A 1041 -17.05 -16.84 -7.15
C GLY A 1041 -18.42 -17.38 -7.57
N SER A 1042 -18.87 -17.01 -8.76
CA SER A 1042 -20.16 -17.45 -9.31
C SER A 1042 -20.10 -18.92 -9.73
N HIS A 1043 -21.04 -19.75 -9.26
CA HIS A 1043 -21.20 -21.15 -9.72
C HIS A 1043 -21.29 -21.24 -11.25
N LEU A 1044 -21.92 -20.24 -11.89
CA LEU A 1044 -22.04 -20.17 -13.34
C LEU A 1044 -20.67 -19.99 -14.03
N ASP A 1045 -19.73 -19.28 -13.40
CA ASP A 1045 -18.38 -19.08 -13.93
C ASP A 1045 -17.56 -20.37 -13.88
N GLU A 1046 -17.74 -21.20 -12.85
CA GLU A 1046 -17.13 -22.54 -12.76
C GLU A 1046 -17.71 -23.49 -13.81
N GLU A 1047 -19.04 -23.53 -13.98
CA GLU A 1047 -19.69 -24.31 -15.04
C GLU A 1047 -19.25 -23.86 -16.44
N ARG A 1048 -19.00 -22.56 -16.63
CA ARG A 1048 -18.45 -22.03 -17.87
C ARG A 1048 -17.01 -22.51 -18.11
N ARG A 1049 -16.18 -22.56 -17.07
CA ARG A 1049 -14.82 -23.16 -17.14
C ARG A 1049 -14.89 -24.66 -17.44
N LEU A 1050 -15.86 -25.38 -16.89
CA LEU A 1050 -16.08 -26.80 -17.21
C LEU A 1050 -16.44 -27.01 -18.67
N PHE A 1051 -17.35 -26.18 -19.22
CA PHE A 1051 -17.67 -26.21 -20.63
C PHE A 1051 -16.45 -25.84 -21.50
N TYR A 1052 -15.67 -24.83 -21.11
CA TYR A 1052 -14.39 -24.48 -21.75
C TYR A 1052 -13.39 -25.66 -21.75
N VAL A 1053 -13.25 -26.37 -20.63
CA VAL A 1053 -12.41 -27.58 -20.53
C VAL A 1053 -12.87 -28.61 -21.55
N ALA A 1054 -14.17 -28.86 -21.67
CA ALA A 1054 -14.73 -29.80 -22.64
C ALA A 1054 -14.45 -29.37 -24.10
N LEU A 1055 -14.64 -28.09 -24.43
CA LEU A 1055 -14.33 -27.55 -25.77
C LEU A 1055 -12.86 -27.75 -26.15
N THR A 1056 -11.96 -27.50 -25.19
CA THR A 1056 -10.50 -27.48 -25.40
C THR A 1056 -9.82 -28.86 -25.32
N ARG A 1057 -10.60 -29.94 -25.29
CA ARG A 1057 -10.09 -31.31 -25.47
C ARG A 1057 -9.88 -31.68 -26.94
N ALA A 1058 -10.49 -30.96 -27.87
CA ALA A 1058 -10.53 -31.30 -29.29
C ALA A 1058 -9.28 -30.85 -30.06
N GLU A 1059 -8.60 -31.78 -30.73
CA GLU A 1059 -7.44 -31.45 -31.55
C GLU A 1059 -7.75 -31.17 -33.02
N GLU A 1060 -8.81 -31.78 -33.56
CA GLU A 1060 -9.21 -31.60 -34.96
C GLU A 1060 -10.68 -31.28 -35.12
N ARG A 1061 -11.56 -31.98 -34.38
CA ARG A 1061 -13.00 -31.89 -34.57
C ARG A 1061 -13.75 -31.85 -33.25
N LEU A 1062 -14.75 -30.97 -33.20
CA LEU A 1062 -15.61 -30.77 -32.04
C LEU A 1062 -17.08 -30.82 -32.48
N ASP A 1063 -17.83 -31.76 -31.91
CA ASP A 1063 -19.28 -31.87 -32.07
C ASP A 1063 -19.93 -31.69 -30.70
N ILE A 1064 -21.01 -30.90 -30.61
CA ILE A 1064 -21.72 -30.59 -29.35
C ILE A 1064 -23.18 -30.95 -29.54
N GLN A 1065 -23.74 -31.85 -28.73
CA GLN A 1065 -25.13 -32.25 -28.82
C GLN A 1065 -25.98 -31.51 -27.78
N SER A 1066 -27.09 -30.92 -28.20
CA SER A 1066 -28.01 -30.15 -27.35
C SER A 1066 -29.47 -30.50 -27.64
N ARG A 1067 -30.38 -30.24 -26.68
CA ARG A 1067 -31.82 -30.36 -26.89
C ARG A 1067 -32.33 -29.25 -27.81
N ALA A 1068 -33.14 -29.60 -28.80
CA ALA A 1068 -33.77 -28.63 -29.69
C ALA A 1068 -34.77 -27.75 -28.92
N GLY A 1069 -34.63 -26.43 -29.01
CA GLY A 1069 -35.52 -25.46 -28.34
C GLY A 1069 -35.21 -25.20 -26.87
N GLN A 1070 -34.30 -25.96 -26.26
CA GLN A 1070 -33.85 -25.83 -24.87
C GLN A 1070 -32.32 -25.94 -24.82
N GLN A 1071 -31.63 -25.15 -25.66
CA GLN A 1071 -30.18 -25.21 -25.74
C GLN A 1071 -29.51 -24.62 -24.50
N SER A 1072 -28.30 -25.12 -24.21
CA SER A 1072 -27.40 -24.48 -23.25
C SER A 1072 -27.26 -22.96 -23.52
N PRO A 1073 -27.33 -22.10 -22.49
CA PRO A 1073 -27.01 -20.69 -22.63
C PRO A 1073 -25.57 -20.45 -23.11
N PHE A 1074 -24.62 -21.32 -22.78
CA PHE A 1074 -23.22 -21.22 -23.23
C PHE A 1074 -23.10 -21.35 -24.75
N LEU A 1075 -23.99 -22.10 -25.41
CA LEU A 1075 -24.03 -22.16 -26.88
C LEU A 1075 -24.46 -20.84 -27.50
N GLY A 1076 -25.32 -20.06 -26.82
CA GLY A 1076 -25.69 -18.72 -27.24
C GLY A 1076 -24.52 -17.74 -27.17
N GLU A 1077 -23.62 -17.90 -26.19
CA GLU A 1077 -22.42 -17.07 -26.03
C GLU A 1077 -21.39 -17.29 -27.16
N ILE A 1078 -21.30 -18.50 -27.72
CA ILE A 1078 -20.33 -18.86 -28.77
C ILE A 1078 -20.95 -19.04 -30.17
N GLN A 1079 -22.19 -18.59 -30.39
CA GLN A 1079 -22.95 -18.82 -31.62
C GLN A 1079 -22.22 -18.38 -32.91
N ASP A 1080 -21.37 -17.35 -32.84
CA ASP A 1080 -20.62 -16.84 -33.99
C ASP A 1080 -19.44 -17.74 -34.40
N HIS A 1081 -19.07 -18.71 -33.56
CA HIS A 1081 -17.94 -19.61 -33.75
C HIS A 1081 -18.36 -21.06 -34.02
N VAL A 1082 -19.65 -21.37 -33.98
CA VAL A 1082 -20.19 -22.72 -34.19
C VAL A 1082 -21.17 -22.75 -35.37
N ALA A 1083 -21.29 -23.91 -36.01
CA ALA A 1083 -22.34 -24.16 -36.98
C ALA A 1083 -23.42 -25.05 -36.35
N VAL A 1084 -24.68 -24.72 -36.57
CA VAL A 1084 -25.81 -25.47 -35.99
C VAL A 1084 -26.41 -26.40 -37.04
N GLU A 1085 -26.44 -27.69 -36.75
CA GLU A 1085 -27.15 -28.72 -37.49
C GLU A 1085 -28.37 -29.14 -36.67
N SER A 1086 -29.57 -28.91 -37.19
CA SER A 1086 -30.76 -29.54 -36.62
C SER A 1086 -30.72 -31.01 -36.98
N ALA A 1087 -30.62 -31.88 -35.97
CA ALA A 1087 -30.51 -33.31 -36.19
C ALA A 1087 -31.86 -33.93 -36.62
N GLY A 1088 -32.97 -33.18 -36.51
CA GLY A 1088 -34.26 -33.55 -37.09
C GLY A 1088 -34.26 -33.46 -38.61
N ALA A 1089 -35.16 -34.21 -39.26
CA ALA A 1089 -35.43 -34.06 -40.69
C ALA A 1089 -35.69 -32.58 -41.00
N ASP A 1090 -35.08 -32.06 -42.06
CA ASP A 1090 -35.44 -30.75 -42.60
C ASP A 1090 -36.88 -30.86 -43.11
N TRP A 1091 -37.85 -30.53 -42.26
CA TRP A 1091 -39.29 -30.63 -42.56
C TRP A 1091 -39.71 -29.74 -43.75
N THR A 1092 -38.80 -28.89 -44.23
CA THR A 1092 -39.01 -27.98 -45.35
C THR A 1092 -38.36 -28.43 -46.66
N ALA A 1093 -37.57 -29.52 -46.63
CA ALA A 1093 -36.98 -30.12 -47.82
C ALA A 1093 -37.92 -31.18 -48.43
N ASP A 1094 -38.03 -31.17 -49.77
CA ASP A 1094 -38.97 -31.96 -50.55
C ASP A 1094 -39.08 -33.46 -50.13
N ARG A 1095 -40.25 -33.83 -49.60
CA ARG A 1095 -40.85 -35.18 -49.59
C ARG A 1095 -39.94 -36.33 -49.14
N GLU A 1096 -39.82 -36.54 -47.83
CA GLU A 1096 -39.18 -37.73 -47.25
C GLU A 1096 -40.17 -38.84 -46.85
N THR A 1097 -39.65 -40.05 -46.64
CA THR A 1097 -40.41 -41.25 -46.28
C THR A 1097 -40.28 -41.54 -44.79
N VAL A 1098 -41.29 -41.22 -43.99
CA VAL A 1098 -41.33 -41.56 -42.56
C VAL A 1098 -41.89 -42.98 -42.38
N THR A 1099 -41.39 -43.75 -41.40
CA THR A 1099 -41.87 -45.11 -41.09
C THR A 1099 -42.52 -45.13 -39.70
N VAL A 1100 -43.83 -45.00 -39.65
CA VAL A 1100 -44.58 -45.04 -38.38
C VAL A 1100 -44.64 -46.47 -37.86
N THR A 1101 -44.37 -46.70 -36.56
CA THR A 1101 -44.70 -47.94 -35.86
C THR A 1101 -45.66 -47.59 -34.73
N VAL A 1102 -46.95 -47.84 -34.94
CA VAL A 1102 -47.97 -47.58 -33.93
C VAL A 1102 -47.89 -48.67 -32.86
N ALA A 1103 -47.89 -48.28 -31.59
CA ALA A 1103 -48.16 -49.12 -30.43
C ALA A 1103 -49.52 -48.66 -29.85
N ASP A 1104 -50.57 -49.48 -29.97
CA ASP A 1104 -51.94 -49.10 -29.57
C ASP A 1104 -52.09 -49.11 -28.02
N GLU A 1105 -51.76 -48.01 -27.34
CA GLU A 1105 -52.27 -47.74 -25.99
C GLU A 1105 -53.52 -46.86 -26.08
N ARG A 1106 -54.68 -47.52 -26.07
CA ARG A 1106 -55.97 -46.84 -25.88
C ARG A 1106 -56.20 -46.55 -24.40
N GLU A 1107 -55.40 -45.67 -23.82
CA GLU A 1107 -55.79 -45.06 -22.55
C GLU A 1107 -56.51 -43.75 -22.82
N ALA A 1108 -57.76 -43.70 -22.37
CA ALA A 1108 -58.53 -42.47 -22.33
C ALA A 1108 -57.97 -41.59 -21.21
N GLU A 1109 -57.06 -40.67 -21.54
CA GLU A 1109 -56.69 -39.62 -20.59
C GLU A 1109 -57.87 -38.66 -20.33
N PRO A 1110 -58.04 -38.13 -19.10
CA PRO A 1110 -59.31 -37.49 -18.69
C PRO A 1110 -59.56 -36.09 -19.27
N TYR A 1111 -58.68 -35.56 -20.12
CA TYR A 1111 -58.69 -34.14 -20.51
C TYR A 1111 -58.78 -33.86 -22.01
N TRP A 1112 -58.73 -34.89 -22.87
CA TRP A 1112 -58.98 -34.78 -24.31
C TRP A 1112 -59.63 -36.07 -24.83
N GLU A 1113 -60.74 -35.96 -25.56
CA GLU A 1113 -61.28 -37.10 -26.32
C GLU A 1113 -60.31 -37.35 -27.48
N THR A 1114 -59.43 -38.34 -27.36
CA THR A 1114 -58.45 -38.74 -28.38
C THR A 1114 -58.80 -40.13 -28.89
N ARG A 1115 -58.78 -40.30 -30.22
CA ARG A 1115 -59.11 -41.56 -30.90
C ARG A 1115 -57.94 -42.51 -30.99
N GLN A 1116 -56.71 -42.00 -31.06
CA GLN A 1116 -55.49 -42.79 -31.15
C GLN A 1116 -54.28 -41.96 -30.73
N VAL A 1117 -53.39 -42.57 -29.95
CA VAL A 1117 -52.02 -42.08 -29.72
C VAL A 1117 -51.04 -43.11 -30.28
N GLY A 1118 -49.83 -42.68 -30.60
CA GLY A 1118 -48.79 -43.59 -31.04
C GLY A 1118 -47.44 -42.90 -31.17
N GLU A 1119 -46.43 -43.68 -31.54
CA GLU A 1119 -45.07 -43.21 -31.78
C GLU A 1119 -44.75 -43.26 -33.27
N VAL A 1120 -44.11 -42.22 -33.79
CA VAL A 1120 -43.60 -42.16 -35.16
C VAL A 1120 -42.09 -42.25 -35.10
N THR A 1121 -41.52 -43.26 -35.74
CA THR A 1121 -40.07 -43.38 -35.90
C THR A 1121 -39.64 -42.82 -37.26
N ILE A 1122 -38.77 -41.82 -37.26
CA ILE A 1122 -38.26 -41.13 -38.44
C ILE A 1122 -36.85 -41.65 -38.72
N ASP A 1123 -36.62 -42.15 -39.93
CA ASP A 1123 -35.34 -42.72 -40.40
C ASP A 1123 -34.70 -43.78 -39.49
N LYS A 1124 -35.49 -44.41 -38.60
CA LYS A 1124 -35.03 -45.31 -37.54
C LYS A 1124 -34.14 -44.65 -36.48
N GLU A 1125 -34.06 -43.32 -36.46
CA GLU A 1125 -33.13 -42.57 -35.61
C GLU A 1125 -33.83 -41.65 -34.60
N TYR A 1126 -35.02 -41.13 -34.93
CA TYR A 1126 -35.76 -40.24 -34.05
C TYR A 1126 -37.16 -40.75 -33.82
N SER A 1127 -37.64 -40.67 -32.58
CA SER A 1127 -39.04 -40.91 -32.29
C SER A 1127 -39.78 -39.63 -31.88
N VAL A 1128 -41.05 -39.55 -32.26
CA VAL A 1128 -41.97 -38.46 -31.91
C VAL A 1128 -43.33 -39.06 -31.58
N ASN A 1129 -43.95 -38.64 -30.48
CA ASN A 1129 -45.31 -39.06 -30.13
C ASN A 1129 -46.33 -38.27 -30.96
N PHE A 1130 -47.39 -38.92 -31.42
CA PHE A 1130 -48.53 -38.27 -32.08
C PHE A 1130 -49.85 -38.66 -31.40
N ALA A 1131 -50.84 -37.79 -31.55
CA ALA A 1131 -52.21 -38.01 -31.09
C ALA A 1131 -53.21 -37.59 -32.17
N ILE A 1132 -54.28 -38.35 -32.33
CA ILE A 1132 -55.41 -38.07 -33.24
C ILE A 1132 -56.63 -37.75 -32.37
N ALA A 1133 -57.07 -36.50 -32.37
CA ALA A 1133 -58.23 -36.04 -31.60
C ALA A 1133 -59.58 -36.62 -32.11
N ASP A 1134 -60.61 -36.68 -31.26
CA ASP A 1134 -61.92 -37.28 -31.57
C ASP A 1134 -62.79 -36.42 -32.51
N ASP A 1135 -62.54 -35.11 -32.56
CA ASP A 1135 -63.17 -34.18 -33.49
C ASP A 1135 -62.55 -34.23 -34.90
N ALA A 1136 -61.41 -34.91 -35.08
CA ALA A 1136 -60.78 -35.15 -36.38
C ALA A 1136 -61.49 -36.30 -37.13
N THR A 1137 -62.70 -36.04 -37.63
CA THR A 1137 -63.51 -37.05 -38.33
C THR A 1137 -62.95 -37.49 -39.69
N GLU A 1138 -62.00 -36.73 -40.26
CA GLU A 1138 -61.44 -36.96 -41.61
C GLU A 1138 -60.02 -37.55 -41.62
N GLN A 1139 -59.36 -37.74 -40.48
CA GLN A 1139 -58.01 -38.31 -40.41
C GLN A 1139 -58.03 -39.86 -40.36
N PRO A 1140 -57.16 -40.57 -41.09
CA PRO A 1140 -57.08 -42.02 -41.04
C PRO A 1140 -56.41 -42.51 -39.75
N LEU A 1141 -57.02 -43.51 -39.09
CA LEU A 1141 -56.38 -44.25 -38.00
C LEU A 1141 -55.32 -45.20 -38.59
N LEU A 1142 -54.18 -45.30 -37.93
CA LEU A 1142 -53.05 -46.13 -38.32
C LEU A 1142 -53.12 -47.49 -37.58
N ASP A 1143 -52.78 -48.61 -38.24
CA ASP A 1143 -52.81 -49.93 -37.60
C ASP A 1143 -51.51 -50.19 -36.80
N ASP A 1144 -51.68 -50.85 -35.65
CA ASP A 1144 -50.61 -51.30 -34.74
C ASP A 1144 -49.56 -52.16 -35.47
N GLY A 1145 -48.28 -51.83 -35.30
CA GLY A 1145 -47.15 -52.56 -35.88
C GLY A 1145 -47.01 -52.52 -37.42
N ALA A 1146 -47.78 -51.68 -38.12
CA ALA A 1146 -47.72 -51.55 -39.58
C ALA A 1146 -46.92 -50.31 -40.02
N GLU A 1147 -46.12 -50.45 -41.07
CA GLU A 1147 -45.35 -49.34 -41.66
C GLU A 1147 -46.24 -48.49 -42.59
N TYR A 1148 -46.30 -47.18 -42.33
CA TYR A 1148 -47.02 -46.22 -43.17
C TYR A 1148 -46.09 -45.16 -43.76
N ARG A 1149 -46.34 -44.78 -45.02
CA ARG A 1149 -45.76 -43.60 -45.67
C ARG A 1149 -46.75 -42.45 -45.58
N LEU A 1150 -46.32 -41.34 -44.99
CA LEU A 1150 -47.08 -40.08 -44.90
C LEU A 1150 -46.53 -39.09 -45.94
N GLU A 1151 -47.39 -38.47 -46.75
CA GLU A 1151 -47.04 -37.38 -47.68
C GLU A 1151 -47.88 -36.14 -47.35
N ASP A 1152 -47.31 -34.93 -47.53
CA ASP A 1152 -47.99 -33.64 -47.28
C ASP A 1152 -48.44 -33.43 -45.81
N VAL A 1153 -47.56 -33.76 -44.86
CA VAL A 1153 -47.75 -33.50 -43.42
C VAL A 1153 -47.39 -32.04 -43.09
N LYS A 1154 -48.14 -31.38 -42.21
CA LYS A 1154 -47.84 -30.01 -41.75
C LYS A 1154 -47.32 -30.02 -40.31
N ILE A 1155 -46.60 -28.97 -39.94
CA ILE A 1155 -46.25 -28.71 -38.54
C ILE A 1155 -47.13 -27.56 -38.06
N GLY A 1156 -47.95 -27.83 -37.04
CA GLY A 1156 -48.75 -26.84 -36.32
C GLY A 1156 -48.13 -26.52 -34.95
N GLU A 1157 -48.80 -25.67 -34.17
CA GLU A 1157 -48.42 -25.38 -32.78
C GLU A 1157 -49.61 -25.67 -31.86
N TYR A 1158 -49.35 -26.38 -30.76
CA TYR A 1158 -50.30 -26.57 -29.65
C TYR A 1158 -49.59 -26.23 -28.33
N ASN A 1159 -50.16 -25.32 -27.54
CA ASN A 1159 -49.54 -24.77 -26.33
C ASN A 1159 -48.09 -24.29 -26.52
N GLY A 1160 -47.78 -23.71 -27.69
CA GLY A 1160 -46.44 -23.21 -28.02
C GLY A 1160 -45.41 -24.30 -28.37
N GLN A 1161 -45.84 -25.57 -28.49
CA GLN A 1161 -44.99 -26.68 -28.92
C GLN A 1161 -45.34 -27.09 -30.36
N PRO A 1162 -44.33 -27.32 -31.24
CA PRO A 1162 -44.56 -27.79 -32.60
C PRO A 1162 -45.14 -29.21 -32.61
N GLN A 1163 -46.20 -29.44 -33.37
CA GLN A 1163 -46.87 -30.74 -33.49
C GLN A 1163 -47.05 -31.14 -34.96
N LEU A 1164 -46.86 -32.43 -35.25
CA LEU A 1164 -47.19 -33.02 -36.56
C LEU A 1164 -48.71 -33.02 -36.74
N GLN A 1165 -49.19 -32.22 -37.68
CA GLN A 1165 -50.59 -32.17 -38.06
C GLN A 1165 -50.79 -32.99 -39.33
N ILE A 1166 -51.49 -34.10 -39.17
CA ILE A 1166 -52.08 -34.88 -40.28
C ILE A 1166 -53.40 -34.20 -40.60
N ASP A 1167 -53.65 -33.78 -41.83
CA ASP A 1167 -54.93 -33.20 -42.23
C ASP A 1167 -55.54 -33.95 -43.42
N SER A 1168 -56.64 -33.45 -43.97
CA SER A 1168 -57.29 -34.06 -45.13
C SER A 1168 -56.50 -33.93 -46.43
N GLU A 1169 -55.42 -33.13 -46.45
CA GLU A 1169 -54.45 -33.06 -47.55
C GLU A 1169 -53.31 -34.07 -47.37
N THR A 1170 -53.08 -34.56 -46.15
CA THR A 1170 -52.06 -35.58 -45.86
C THR A 1170 -52.44 -36.94 -46.46
N THR A 1171 -51.58 -37.47 -47.32
CA THR A 1171 -51.80 -38.77 -47.97
C THR A 1171 -51.10 -39.88 -47.17
N VAL A 1172 -51.86 -40.88 -46.70
CA VAL A 1172 -51.34 -42.01 -45.94
C VAL A 1172 -51.37 -43.28 -46.79
N THR A 1173 -50.22 -43.94 -46.97
CA THR A 1173 -50.10 -45.18 -47.74
C THR A 1173 -49.43 -46.26 -46.91
N ALA A 1174 -50.16 -47.34 -46.57
CA ALA A 1174 -49.57 -48.51 -45.93
C ALA A 1174 -48.50 -49.14 -46.85
N ARG A 1175 -47.30 -49.38 -46.33
CA ARG A 1175 -46.31 -50.20 -47.03
C ARG A 1175 -46.73 -51.66 -46.87
N SER A 1176 -47.09 -52.31 -47.99
CA SER A 1176 -47.31 -53.74 -47.97
C SER A 1176 -46.02 -54.41 -47.49
N ALA A 1177 -46.09 -55.19 -46.40
CA ALA A 1177 -44.99 -56.03 -45.94
C ALA A 1177 -44.64 -57.03 -47.05
N SER A 1178 -43.72 -56.67 -47.94
CA SER A 1178 -43.09 -57.62 -48.83
C SER A 1178 -42.09 -58.40 -47.99
N GLN A 1179 -42.54 -59.57 -47.55
CA GLN A 1179 -41.76 -60.74 -47.14
C GLN A 1179 -40.25 -60.50 -46.98
N HIS A 1180 -39.77 -60.38 -45.74
CA HIS A 1180 -38.55 -61.07 -45.34
C HIS A 1180 -38.75 -61.74 -43.98
N ARG A 1181 -38.69 -63.07 -44.05
CA ARG A 1181 -38.49 -64.03 -42.97
C ARG A 1181 -37.08 -63.93 -42.42
#